data_AF-A0A932G8J4-F1
#
_entry.id   AF-A0A932G8J4-F1
#
_cell.length_a   1.000
_cell.length_b   1.000
_cell.length_c   1.000
_cell.angle_alpha   90.00
_cell.angle_beta   90.00
_cell.angle_gamma   90.00
#
_symmetry.space_group_name_H-M   'P 1'
#
loop_
_entity.id
_entity.type
_entity.pdbx_description
1 polymer ?
#
loop_
_entity_poly.entity_id
_entity_poly.type
_entity_poly.pdbx_seq_one_letter_code
_entity_poly.pdbx_strand_id
1 'polypeptide(L)'
;MQTRLRNVLFTLGWSIPISLICARAPAAPAGEQACQVVRLDQAIELRSPAFAFRLDTADGLQAEFFENRLTGRKISLGHGAELDVDIGPLGGSVETPRWRVSRSPAAGSAAAGEAEFTVSAERPALSARVTYRWDAVEPVLRRFIELTNRGEREVRLLNLRLGTYPTQARLVEREQGFPVYLDDEFFMSVAHPAGWATAKGAEVSLRQYPGTKLAPGGRFTAMETVYGVGKVGEARKNFVAHVRSRMRRVVRKHDRPYAIFDNFASWSLKVDGFTENTEANQLYSLSRLAESQAATGCRFDLCNIHFWVDHAGDLIRFDPKRFPNRIAKVKQQLDAMGVAPGLWIDSSMGSWSIGSNPAVKPSLTDDAGYLCRASEPIKSLYRTAFLHHVRENGVREIKFDNLRTTCNNPQHPHLPGLYSTEAIENSVIEFLHALDEASPEVFLILYWGHRSPWWLLHGDTLFDSGIGIEAATPSTQPSAYARDSVTQKLDQAQRHSSDVPALGKDSLGVWLSDWGWNSSIGKERWQEGVVMDICRGSMLAQLWADREWLSPPEWEQMADLIGLLRAQPACFANPRFILGDPYKDEPYGYCCTDGRRAFLALNNCTWQDNTLNLALNAAWGLPDGQTWDLYRCYPSPARLKGSAEAFGETATIAMRPFEVVLLEVVPAGQASSFRRALPVAPIPRVFVEASRDVKLNVDDFSTKPEPEPAAMWTVLEPITARSAAGVTLTKQPDGSILASGDNPQTDTYTITAKTDLAGITGIRLEALPDPSLPGGGSGRAINGNFALNEFRVTAAPPGSGATPARVDLANPVADFSQEGHGGWPVAAAIDGDPKTGWSVDPEEGARHVALFETKTPFGFPNGTTLVFTLQHGERQHTMGKLRLSVTTAKPPLPKPKGYGPRHLFIQGQAPASSQGGILVVPLQLGEGQELAHLGNIGTHFSSEGKLAGHDAPWQPVLGKDTYPSSWQAWRIALKPSAAPQPFELRVSARVPAAGKLSFAGHFIPADRP
;
A
#
# COMPACT_ATOMS: atom_id res chain seq x y z
N MET A 1 -52.31 31.71 -8.19
CA MET A 1 -52.65 31.45 -9.61
C MET A 1 -51.75 30.33 -10.10
N GLN A 2 -52.12 29.08 -9.88
CA GLN A 2 -52.81 28.21 -10.86
C GLN A 2 -52.00 27.93 -12.15
N THR A 3 -51.37 26.75 -12.16
CA THR A 3 -51.40 25.69 -13.20
C THR A 3 -51.39 26.03 -14.69
N ARG A 4 -50.43 25.40 -15.41
CA ARG A 4 -50.44 24.77 -16.77
C ARG A 4 -49.08 25.04 -17.45
N LEU A 5 -48.36 24.13 -18.09
CA LEU A 5 -48.64 22.82 -18.68
C LEU A 5 -47.33 22.02 -18.82
N ARG A 6 -47.44 20.69 -18.72
CA ARG A 6 -46.40 19.67 -18.85
C ARG A 6 -46.14 19.30 -20.32
N ASN A 7 -44.95 18.73 -20.53
CA ASN A 7 -44.49 17.86 -21.63
C ASN A 7 -44.10 18.53 -22.96
N VAL A 8 -42.82 18.38 -23.33
CA VAL A 8 -42.34 17.73 -24.57
C VAL A 8 -40.79 17.68 -24.55
N LEU A 9 -40.27 16.47 -24.78
CA LEU A 9 -38.91 16.09 -25.25
C LEU A 9 -37.70 16.06 -24.29
N PHE A 10 -37.44 14.84 -23.81
CA PHE A 10 -36.12 14.25 -23.64
C PHE A 10 -35.34 14.25 -24.97
N THR A 11 -34.15 14.86 -24.99
CA THR A 11 -32.92 14.49 -25.73
C THR A 11 -32.03 15.73 -25.80
N LEU A 12 -31.13 15.90 -24.83
CA LEU A 12 -29.99 16.81 -24.95
C LEU A 12 -28.76 16.01 -24.54
N GLY A 13 -28.02 15.55 -25.55
CA GLY A 13 -26.68 15.00 -25.37
C GLY A 13 -25.76 16.10 -24.86
N TRP A 14 -25.23 15.89 -23.67
CA TRP A 14 -24.22 16.78 -23.09
C TRP A 14 -22.90 16.52 -23.79
N SER A 15 -22.63 17.26 -24.87
CA SER A 15 -21.27 17.49 -25.34
C SER A 15 -20.74 18.70 -24.59
N ILE A 16 -20.10 18.48 -23.43
CA ILE A 16 -19.33 19.52 -22.76
C ILE A 16 -18.03 19.68 -23.55
N PRO A 17 -17.73 20.85 -24.14
CA PRO A 17 -16.43 21.05 -24.75
C PRO A 17 -15.40 21.16 -23.62
N ILE A 18 -14.43 20.24 -23.60
CA ILE A 18 -13.19 20.38 -22.84
C ILE A 18 -12.44 21.58 -23.43
N SER A 19 -12.70 22.77 -22.90
CA SER A 19 -12.04 24.02 -23.27
C SER A 19 -11.61 24.76 -22.00
N LEU A 20 -10.51 24.31 -21.39
CA LEU A 20 -9.70 24.95 -20.35
C LEU A 20 -8.47 24.02 -20.18
N ILE A 21 -7.19 24.37 -20.30
CA ILE A 21 -6.41 25.61 -20.32
C ILE A 21 -5.23 25.35 -21.28
N CYS A 22 -5.13 26.07 -22.40
CA CYS A 22 -3.87 26.22 -23.13
C CYS A 22 -3.40 27.66 -22.88
N ALA A 23 -2.53 27.85 -21.90
CA ALA A 23 -1.78 29.10 -21.81
C ALA A 23 -0.85 29.17 -23.03
N ARG A 24 -1.13 30.10 -23.95
CA ARG A 24 -0.23 30.40 -25.08
C ARG A 24 1.08 30.97 -24.51
N ALA A 25 2.19 30.26 -24.69
CA ALA A 25 3.53 30.79 -24.47
C ALA A 25 3.87 31.87 -25.52
N PRO A 26 4.72 32.87 -25.18
CA PRO A 26 5.13 33.91 -26.13
C PRO A 26 6.08 33.34 -27.20
N ALA A 27 5.96 33.85 -28.44
CA ALA A 27 6.70 33.38 -29.61
C ALA A 27 8.18 33.80 -29.56
N ALA A 28 9.09 32.83 -29.75
CA ALA A 28 10.51 33.04 -30.01
C ALA A 28 10.82 32.99 -31.53
N PRO A 29 11.93 33.58 -32.02
CA PRO A 29 12.18 33.73 -33.46
C PRO A 29 12.54 32.41 -34.15
N ALA A 30 12.12 32.27 -35.41
CA ALA A 30 12.26 31.06 -36.21
C ALA A 30 13.66 30.88 -36.81
N GLY A 31 14.12 29.62 -36.87
CA GLY A 31 15.28 29.19 -37.65
C GLY A 31 15.60 27.71 -37.49
N GLU A 32 15.89 27.26 -36.26
CA GLU A 32 16.28 25.86 -35.96
C GLU A 32 15.54 25.24 -34.77
N GLN A 33 14.73 26.03 -34.05
CA GLN A 33 14.04 25.61 -32.82
C GLN A 33 12.51 25.44 -32.97
N ALA A 34 12.01 25.28 -34.20
CA ALA A 34 10.57 25.24 -34.48
C ALA A 34 10.03 23.81 -34.60
N CYS A 35 8.76 23.63 -34.23
CA CYS A 35 7.99 22.43 -34.52
C CYS A 35 7.64 22.37 -36.01
N GLN A 36 7.74 21.20 -36.64
CA GLN A 36 7.52 21.05 -38.08
C GLN A 36 6.65 19.85 -38.43
N VAL A 37 5.78 20.02 -39.43
CA VAL A 37 5.18 18.93 -40.21
C VAL A 37 5.94 18.84 -41.53
N VAL A 38 6.63 17.73 -41.77
CA VAL A 38 7.37 17.49 -43.00
C VAL A 38 6.66 16.41 -43.81
N ARG A 39 6.42 16.67 -45.10
CA ARG A 39 5.84 15.69 -46.03
C ARG A 39 6.93 15.05 -46.88
N LEU A 40 6.93 13.73 -46.96
CA LEU A 40 7.89 12.90 -47.67
C LEU A 40 7.12 11.84 -48.49
N ASP A 41 6.71 12.14 -49.72
CA ASP A 41 5.84 11.27 -50.54
C ASP A 41 4.61 10.73 -49.78
N GLN A 42 4.61 9.45 -49.40
CA GLN A 42 3.55 8.79 -48.63
C GLN A 42 3.77 8.81 -47.11
N ALA A 43 4.84 9.44 -46.63
CA ALA A 43 5.18 9.58 -45.22
C ALA A 43 5.06 11.03 -44.72
N ILE A 44 4.79 11.18 -43.43
CA ILE A 44 4.73 12.46 -42.72
C ILE A 44 5.56 12.37 -41.46
N GLU A 45 6.41 13.36 -41.24
CA GLU A 45 7.26 13.44 -40.05
C GLU A 45 6.86 14.64 -39.18
N LEU A 46 6.60 14.38 -37.91
CA LEU A 46 6.31 15.37 -36.88
C LEU A 46 7.60 15.63 -36.10
N ARG A 47 8.15 16.84 -36.20
CA ARG A 47 9.46 17.18 -35.63
C ARG A 47 9.35 18.25 -34.55
N SER A 48 10.11 18.07 -33.48
CA SER A 48 10.47 19.11 -32.51
C SER A 48 12.00 19.14 -32.36
N PRO A 49 12.58 20.08 -31.60
CA PRO A 49 14.00 20.02 -31.24
C PRO A 49 14.37 18.73 -30.49
N ALA A 50 13.44 18.14 -29.74
CA ALA A 50 13.68 16.98 -28.90
C ALA A 50 13.42 15.64 -29.59
N PHE A 51 12.50 15.57 -30.56
CA PHE A 51 12.11 14.31 -31.19
C PHE A 51 11.71 14.43 -32.66
N ALA A 52 11.66 13.29 -33.34
CA ALA A 52 10.96 13.15 -34.62
C ALA A 52 10.10 11.87 -34.60
N PHE A 53 8.83 11.98 -35.02
CA PHE A 53 7.88 10.87 -35.09
C PHE A 53 7.41 10.71 -36.54
N ARG A 54 7.66 9.56 -37.16
CA ARG A 54 7.35 9.34 -38.58
C ARG A 54 6.16 8.41 -38.76
N LEU A 55 5.25 8.86 -39.61
CA LEU A 55 4.01 8.19 -39.99
C LEU A 55 4.05 7.83 -41.48
N ASP A 56 3.54 6.65 -41.81
CA ASP A 56 3.21 6.22 -43.16
C ASP A 56 1.69 6.33 -43.38
N THR A 57 1.29 6.83 -44.53
CA THR A 57 -0.10 7.05 -44.94
C THR A 57 -0.57 6.15 -46.09
N ALA A 58 0.30 5.26 -46.59
CA ALA A 58 0.05 4.45 -47.79
C ALA A 58 -1.05 3.39 -47.57
N ASP A 59 -1.02 2.68 -46.44
CA ASP A 59 -1.95 1.59 -46.10
C ASP A 59 -2.56 1.79 -44.70
N GLY A 60 -3.26 2.92 -44.55
CA GLY A 60 -3.79 3.39 -43.27
C GLY A 60 -2.89 4.46 -42.65
N LEU A 61 -3.03 4.70 -41.35
CA LEU A 61 -2.15 5.60 -40.60
C LEU A 61 -1.28 4.76 -39.67
N GLN A 62 -0.02 4.60 -40.01
CA GLN A 62 0.91 3.69 -39.35
C GLN A 62 2.16 4.44 -38.86
N ALA A 63 2.72 4.08 -37.71
CA ALA A 63 3.98 4.64 -37.22
C ALA A 63 5.18 3.80 -37.65
N GLU A 64 6.16 4.45 -38.26
CA GLU A 64 7.38 3.81 -38.78
C GLU A 64 8.50 3.82 -37.73
N PHE A 65 8.77 5.00 -37.14
CA PHE A 65 9.80 5.16 -36.12
C PHE A 65 9.52 6.33 -35.17
N PHE A 66 10.15 6.26 -34.00
CA PHE A 66 10.29 7.37 -33.06
C PHE A 66 11.76 7.64 -32.78
N GLU A 67 12.20 8.87 -33.01
CA GLU A 67 13.58 9.33 -32.82
C GLU A 67 13.64 10.29 -31.64
N ASN A 68 14.55 10.00 -30.70
CA ASN A 68 14.98 10.89 -29.65
C ASN A 68 16.17 11.72 -30.16
N ARG A 69 15.90 12.98 -30.53
CA ARG A 69 16.92 13.89 -31.06
C ARG A 69 17.83 14.45 -29.97
N LEU A 70 17.51 14.24 -28.69
CA LEU A 70 18.38 14.61 -27.55
C LEU A 70 19.60 13.70 -27.43
N THR A 71 19.51 12.47 -27.95
CA THR A 71 20.57 11.45 -27.88
C THR A 71 20.96 10.88 -29.25
N GLY A 72 20.12 11.08 -30.26
CA GLY A 72 20.23 10.45 -31.59
C GLY A 72 19.67 9.03 -31.63
N ARG A 73 19.10 8.51 -30.53
CA ARG A 73 18.51 7.17 -30.49
C ARG A 73 17.24 7.12 -31.34
N LYS A 74 17.11 6.09 -32.16
CA LYS A 74 15.94 5.85 -33.01
C LYS A 74 15.40 4.44 -32.78
N ILE A 75 14.10 4.33 -32.54
CA ILE A 75 13.40 3.06 -32.39
C ILE A 75 12.43 2.84 -33.55
N SER A 76 12.43 1.64 -34.12
CA SER A 76 11.39 1.25 -35.07
C SER A 76 10.10 0.93 -34.32
N LEU A 77 8.97 1.28 -34.95
CA LEU A 77 7.61 1.01 -34.49
C LEU A 77 6.89 0.00 -35.40
N GLY A 78 7.62 -0.64 -36.33
CA GLY A 78 7.15 -1.79 -37.09
C GLY A 78 5.98 -1.53 -38.05
N HIS A 79 5.77 -0.28 -38.50
CA HIS A 79 4.54 0.13 -39.22
C HIS A 79 3.27 -0.15 -38.40
N GLY A 80 3.37 0.03 -37.08
CA GLY A 80 2.28 -0.18 -36.13
C GLY A 80 1.10 0.75 -36.40
N ALA A 81 -0.13 0.22 -36.33
CA ALA A 81 -1.33 1.00 -36.57
C ALA A 81 -1.53 2.06 -35.46
N GLU A 82 -1.83 3.30 -35.85
CA GLU A 82 -2.12 4.39 -34.90
C GLU A 82 -3.55 4.29 -34.33
N LEU A 83 -4.45 3.58 -35.02
CA LEU A 83 -5.84 3.38 -34.62
C LEU A 83 -6.37 2.08 -35.21
N ASP A 84 -6.82 1.18 -34.34
CA ASP A 84 -7.79 0.13 -34.69
C ASP A 84 -8.95 0.15 -33.70
N VAL A 85 -10.11 -0.30 -34.17
CA VAL A 85 -11.34 -0.30 -33.38
C VAL A 85 -12.05 -1.63 -33.56
N ASP A 86 -12.18 -2.40 -32.50
CA ASP A 86 -13.02 -3.59 -32.48
C ASP A 86 -14.46 -3.20 -32.18
N ILE A 87 -15.37 -3.62 -33.04
CA ILE A 87 -16.80 -3.40 -32.87
C ILE A 87 -17.58 -4.70 -32.88
N GLY A 88 -18.69 -4.73 -32.16
CA GLY A 88 -19.59 -5.88 -32.16
C GLY A 88 -20.37 -6.03 -30.85
N PRO A 89 -21.24 -7.04 -30.77
CA PRO A 89 -21.87 -7.41 -29.51
C PRO A 89 -20.84 -8.01 -28.55
N LEU A 90 -21.05 -7.82 -27.24
CA LEU A 90 -20.25 -8.49 -26.22
C LEU A 90 -20.39 -10.01 -26.35
N GLY A 91 -19.26 -10.72 -26.46
CA GLY A 91 -19.23 -12.19 -26.58
C GLY A 91 -19.63 -12.75 -27.95
N GLY A 92 -19.85 -11.90 -28.96
CA GLY A 92 -20.13 -12.33 -30.34
C GLY A 92 -19.00 -12.03 -31.32
N SER A 93 -19.31 -12.04 -32.63
CA SER A 93 -18.33 -11.72 -33.65
C SER A 93 -17.92 -10.26 -33.60
N VAL A 94 -16.62 -10.02 -33.69
CA VAL A 94 -16.00 -8.70 -33.72
C VAL A 94 -15.56 -8.38 -35.15
N GLU A 95 -15.81 -7.16 -35.59
CA GLU A 95 -15.26 -6.60 -36.84
C GLU A 95 -14.23 -5.52 -36.49
N THR A 96 -13.15 -5.43 -37.27
CA THR A 96 -12.15 -4.36 -37.16
C THR A 96 -12.11 -3.61 -38.51
N PRO A 97 -12.55 -2.34 -38.58
CA PRO A 97 -12.57 -1.59 -39.83
C PRO A 97 -11.15 -1.38 -40.36
N ARG A 98 -10.99 -1.51 -41.68
CA ARG A 98 -9.74 -1.12 -42.36
C ARG A 98 -9.76 0.37 -42.68
N TRP A 99 -8.82 1.11 -42.10
CA TRP A 99 -8.71 2.55 -42.25
C TRP A 99 -7.96 2.95 -43.52
N ARG A 100 -8.42 4.02 -44.18
CA ARG A 100 -7.67 4.73 -45.23
C ARG A 100 -7.53 6.19 -44.86
N VAL A 101 -6.36 6.78 -45.08
CA VAL A 101 -6.14 8.22 -44.89
C VAL A 101 -6.83 8.97 -46.03
N SER A 102 -7.85 9.75 -45.70
CA SER A 102 -8.58 10.59 -46.66
C SER A 102 -8.10 12.04 -46.67
N ARG A 103 -7.45 12.48 -45.58
CA ARG A 103 -6.83 13.80 -45.46
C ARG A 103 -5.59 13.73 -44.58
N SER A 104 -4.57 14.45 -44.99
CA SER A 104 -3.31 14.61 -44.26
C SER A 104 -3.03 16.08 -43.99
N PRO A 105 -2.21 16.40 -42.99
CA PRO A 105 -1.81 17.77 -42.70
C PRO A 105 -0.97 18.37 -43.84
N ALA A 106 -1.01 19.70 -43.95
CA ALA A 106 -0.09 20.45 -44.79
C ALA A 106 1.29 20.52 -44.14
N ALA A 107 2.34 20.65 -44.95
CA ALA A 107 3.67 20.94 -44.42
C ALA A 107 3.71 22.35 -43.81
N GLY A 108 4.43 22.52 -42.71
CA GLY A 108 4.47 23.79 -42.01
C GLY A 108 5.44 23.80 -40.85
N SER A 109 5.76 24.99 -40.36
CA SER A 109 6.65 25.21 -39.22
C SER A 109 6.06 26.27 -38.30
N ALA A 110 6.04 26.01 -37.00
CA ALA A 110 5.49 26.90 -35.98
C ALA A 110 6.15 26.67 -34.62
N ALA A 111 5.88 27.54 -33.63
CA ALA A 111 6.38 27.36 -32.27
C ALA A 111 5.74 26.15 -31.55
N ALA A 112 4.46 25.89 -31.85
CA ALA A 112 3.74 24.68 -31.47
C ALA A 112 3.23 23.98 -32.73
N GLY A 113 3.40 22.66 -32.80
CA GLY A 113 2.96 21.83 -33.91
C GLY A 113 1.56 21.30 -33.68
N GLU A 114 0.75 21.31 -34.74
CA GLU A 114 -0.51 20.57 -34.82
C GLU A 114 -0.57 19.87 -36.18
N ALA A 115 -0.90 18.58 -36.17
CA ALA A 115 -1.07 17.78 -37.38
C ALA A 115 -2.36 16.99 -37.30
N GLU A 116 -3.32 17.31 -38.17
CA GLU A 116 -4.61 16.64 -38.24
C GLU A 116 -4.69 15.72 -39.47
N PHE A 117 -5.03 14.46 -39.22
CA PHE A 117 -5.36 13.46 -40.21
C PHE A 117 -6.86 13.16 -40.15
N THR A 118 -7.45 12.86 -41.30
CA THR A 118 -8.76 12.21 -41.36
C THR A 118 -8.56 10.83 -41.93
N VAL A 119 -8.97 9.81 -41.16
CA VAL A 119 -9.02 8.42 -41.61
C VAL A 119 -10.47 7.98 -41.72
N SER A 120 -10.73 7.07 -42.66
CA SER A 120 -12.08 6.65 -42.97
C SER A 120 -12.11 5.16 -43.32
N ALA A 121 -13.12 4.45 -42.85
CA ALA A 121 -13.40 3.07 -43.17
C ALA A 121 -14.79 2.96 -43.81
N GLU A 122 -14.97 2.04 -44.74
CA GLU A 122 -16.25 1.80 -45.45
C GLU A 122 -17.11 0.73 -44.77
N ARG A 123 -16.47 -0.27 -44.15
CA ARG A 123 -17.15 -1.40 -43.48
C ARG A 123 -16.61 -1.63 -42.06
N PRO A 124 -17.44 -1.33 -41.04
CA PRO A 124 -18.57 -0.40 -41.14
C PRO A 124 -18.11 1.01 -41.53
N ALA A 125 -19.06 1.85 -41.93
CA ALA A 125 -18.79 3.23 -42.28
C ALA A 125 -18.43 4.07 -41.03
N LEU A 126 -17.14 4.24 -40.78
CA LEU A 126 -16.59 5.08 -39.70
C LEU A 126 -15.63 6.12 -40.25
N SER A 127 -15.46 7.23 -39.54
CA SER A 127 -14.35 8.15 -39.74
C SER A 127 -13.72 8.52 -38.42
N ALA A 128 -12.43 8.84 -38.43
CA ALA A 128 -11.75 9.39 -37.28
C ALA A 128 -10.96 10.64 -37.66
N ARG A 129 -11.02 11.67 -36.81
CA ARG A 129 -10.05 12.76 -36.79
C ARG A 129 -8.94 12.37 -35.83
N VAL A 130 -7.70 12.26 -36.32
CA VAL A 130 -6.51 11.96 -35.52
C VAL A 130 -5.64 13.21 -35.49
N THR A 131 -5.50 13.83 -34.33
CA THR A 131 -4.79 15.10 -34.16
C THR A 131 -3.59 14.92 -33.26
N TYR A 132 -2.40 15.25 -33.75
CA TYR A 132 -1.17 15.32 -32.96
C TYR A 132 -0.88 16.76 -32.56
N ARG A 133 -0.42 16.97 -31.33
CA ARG A 133 -0.02 18.27 -30.79
C ARG A 133 1.29 18.15 -30.01
N TRP A 134 2.20 19.09 -30.24
CA TRP A 134 3.46 19.19 -29.52
C TRP A 134 3.97 20.62 -29.53
N ASP A 135 4.97 20.91 -28.72
CA ASP A 135 5.66 22.19 -28.76
C ASP A 135 7.19 22.01 -28.76
N ALA A 136 7.91 23.12 -28.88
CA ALA A 136 9.35 23.11 -29.02
C ALA A 136 10.10 22.92 -27.68
N VAL A 137 9.40 23.07 -26.55
CA VAL A 137 9.99 23.11 -25.20
C VAL A 137 9.82 21.77 -24.50
N GLU A 138 8.59 21.24 -24.50
CA GLU A 138 8.29 19.96 -23.87
C GLU A 138 8.65 18.81 -24.83
N PRO A 139 9.48 17.83 -24.40
CA PRO A 139 9.90 16.70 -25.25
C PRO A 139 8.80 15.62 -25.35
N VAL A 140 7.55 16.05 -25.58
CA VAL A 140 6.35 15.22 -25.56
C VAL A 140 5.46 15.52 -26.77
N LEU A 141 5.00 14.44 -27.41
CA LEU A 141 3.97 14.42 -28.45
C LEU A 141 2.68 13.87 -27.86
N ARG A 142 1.57 14.60 -28.03
CA ARG A 142 0.24 14.17 -27.60
C ARG A 142 -0.63 13.91 -28.81
N ARG A 143 -1.46 12.87 -28.74
CA ARG A 143 -2.39 12.50 -29.83
C ARG A 143 -3.80 12.30 -29.31
N PHE A 144 -4.75 12.87 -30.04
CA PHE A 144 -6.18 12.90 -29.75
C PHE A 144 -6.95 12.26 -30.91
N ILE A 145 -8.00 11.50 -30.62
CA ILE A 145 -8.82 10.83 -31.64
C ILE A 145 -10.31 11.09 -31.37
N GLU A 146 -11.03 11.58 -32.38
CA GLU A 146 -12.50 11.68 -32.39
C GLU A 146 -13.06 10.76 -33.47
N LEU A 147 -13.75 9.69 -33.06
CA LEU A 147 -14.47 8.77 -33.93
C LEU A 147 -15.86 9.33 -34.26
N THR A 148 -16.34 9.09 -35.48
CA THR A 148 -17.71 9.40 -35.91
C THR A 148 -18.30 8.19 -36.62
N ASN A 149 -19.51 7.81 -36.24
CA ASN A 149 -20.27 6.79 -36.96
C ASN A 149 -20.93 7.42 -38.20
N ARG A 150 -20.45 7.04 -39.39
CA ARG A 150 -20.99 7.51 -40.68
C ARG A 150 -22.01 6.52 -41.28
N GLY A 151 -22.22 5.38 -40.63
CA GLY A 151 -23.18 4.38 -41.06
C GLY A 151 -24.60 4.72 -40.63
N GLU A 152 -25.54 3.90 -41.09
CA GLU A 152 -26.97 4.03 -40.80
C GLU A 152 -27.40 3.26 -39.55
N ARG A 153 -26.49 2.50 -38.92
CA ARG A 153 -26.76 1.64 -37.77
C ARG A 153 -25.88 2.00 -36.59
N GLU A 154 -26.40 1.79 -35.39
CA GLU A 154 -25.60 1.87 -34.16
C GLU A 154 -24.50 0.80 -34.18
N VAL A 155 -23.29 1.20 -33.79
CA VAL A 155 -22.16 0.28 -33.56
C VAL A 155 -21.78 0.31 -32.10
N ARG A 156 -21.26 -0.79 -31.56
CA ARG A 156 -20.71 -0.82 -30.22
C ARG A 156 -19.19 -0.88 -30.29
N LEU A 157 -18.53 0.06 -29.64
CA LEU A 157 -17.08 0.11 -29.51
C LEU A 157 -16.65 -0.77 -28.34
N LEU A 158 -15.83 -1.79 -28.62
CA LEU A 158 -15.33 -2.71 -27.60
C LEU A 158 -13.90 -2.37 -27.22
N ASN A 159 -12.94 -2.53 -28.13
CA ASN A 159 -11.52 -2.33 -27.88
C ASN A 159 -10.95 -1.33 -28.89
N LEU A 160 -10.47 -0.20 -28.39
CA LEU A 160 -9.73 0.78 -29.18
C LEU A 160 -8.25 0.52 -28.94
N ARG A 161 -7.55 0.08 -29.98
CA ARG A 161 -6.09 0.06 -29.99
C ARG A 161 -5.62 1.42 -30.49
N LEU A 162 -5.10 2.21 -29.58
CA LEU A 162 -4.57 3.55 -29.80
C LEU A 162 -3.07 3.49 -30.13
N GLY A 163 -2.59 2.40 -30.71
CA GLY A 163 -1.19 2.16 -30.96
C GLY A 163 -0.79 0.72 -30.67
N THR A 164 -0.21 0.06 -31.66
CA THR A 164 0.36 -1.28 -31.52
C THR A 164 1.69 -1.29 -32.25
N TYR A 165 2.80 -1.27 -31.49
CA TYR A 165 4.13 -0.99 -32.01
C TYR A 165 5.09 -2.15 -31.75
N PRO A 166 5.37 -2.98 -32.77
CA PRO A 166 6.50 -3.90 -32.72
C PRO A 166 7.81 -3.12 -32.60
N THR A 167 8.68 -3.54 -31.68
CA THR A 167 9.94 -2.85 -31.41
C THR A 167 11.01 -3.79 -30.87
N GLN A 168 12.27 -3.43 -31.04
CA GLN A 168 13.42 -4.15 -30.48
C GLN A 168 13.99 -3.47 -29.22
N ALA A 169 13.38 -2.38 -28.77
CA ALA A 169 13.79 -1.70 -27.55
C ALA A 169 13.54 -2.58 -26.31
N ARG A 170 14.33 -2.37 -25.26
CA ARG A 170 14.05 -2.97 -23.95
C ARG A 170 12.83 -2.30 -23.36
N LEU A 171 11.81 -3.09 -23.03
CA LEU A 171 10.54 -2.61 -22.49
C LEU A 171 10.49 -2.76 -20.97
N VAL A 172 9.92 -1.78 -20.30
CA VAL A 172 9.54 -1.85 -18.88
C VAL A 172 8.06 -1.49 -18.77
N GLU A 173 7.25 -2.50 -18.43
CA GLU A 173 5.81 -2.35 -18.20
C GLU A 173 5.51 -1.99 -16.73
N ARG A 174 4.37 -1.35 -16.51
CA ARG A 174 3.78 -1.07 -15.20
C ARG A 174 2.31 -1.49 -15.19
N GLU A 175 1.61 -1.29 -14.08
CA GLU A 175 0.18 -1.60 -13.96
C GLU A 175 -0.71 -0.64 -14.79
N GLN A 176 -2.03 -0.90 -14.83
CA GLN A 176 -3.00 -0.08 -15.55
C GLN A 176 -2.87 1.41 -15.19
N GLY A 177 -2.95 2.28 -16.20
CA GLY A 177 -2.84 3.73 -16.02
C GLY A 177 -1.42 4.25 -15.81
N PHE A 178 -0.38 3.43 -15.96
CA PHE A 178 1.02 3.86 -15.97
C PHE A 178 1.62 3.81 -17.39
N PRO A 179 2.75 4.48 -17.66
CA PRO A 179 3.43 4.40 -18.95
C PRO A 179 4.22 3.09 -19.13
N VAL A 180 4.54 2.77 -20.38
CA VAL A 180 5.61 1.84 -20.74
C VAL A 180 6.87 2.65 -21.05
N TYR A 181 8.02 2.21 -20.54
CA TYR A 181 9.32 2.79 -20.87
C TYR A 181 10.07 1.93 -21.89
N LEU A 182 10.79 2.59 -22.80
CA LEU A 182 11.60 1.94 -23.82
C LEU A 182 13.04 2.46 -23.76
N ASP A 183 14.01 1.56 -23.61
CA ASP A 183 15.45 1.85 -23.49
C ASP A 183 15.80 2.89 -22.39
N ASP A 184 14.90 3.15 -21.43
CA ASP A 184 14.94 4.26 -20.46
C ASP A 184 15.12 5.66 -21.07
N GLU A 185 14.86 5.81 -22.38
CA GLU A 185 14.95 7.06 -23.14
C GLU A 185 13.59 7.53 -23.66
N PHE A 186 12.64 6.61 -23.83
CA PHE A 186 11.29 6.90 -24.32
C PHE A 186 10.26 6.45 -23.30
N PHE A 187 9.09 7.09 -23.35
CA PHE A 187 7.89 6.59 -22.68
C PHE A 187 6.68 6.71 -23.60
N MET A 188 5.73 5.78 -23.43
CA MET A 188 4.43 5.79 -24.10
C MET A 188 3.34 5.55 -23.07
N SER A 189 2.24 6.31 -23.14
CA SER A 189 1.16 6.24 -22.17
C SER A 189 -0.20 6.56 -22.77
N VAL A 190 -1.25 6.14 -22.06
CA VAL A 190 -2.63 6.57 -22.28
C VAL A 190 -3.02 7.46 -21.10
N ALA A 191 -3.28 8.75 -21.34
CA ALA A 191 -3.48 9.76 -20.31
C ALA A 191 -4.86 9.72 -19.65
N HIS A 192 -5.17 8.58 -19.04
CA HIS A 192 -6.39 8.31 -18.31
C HIS A 192 -6.16 7.15 -17.33
N PRO A 193 -6.76 7.14 -16.12
CA PRO A 193 -6.55 6.05 -15.16
C PRO A 193 -6.94 4.65 -15.68
N ALA A 194 -8.05 4.53 -16.42
CA ALA A 194 -8.48 3.29 -17.08
C ALA A 194 -7.67 2.91 -18.32
N GLY A 195 -6.76 3.79 -18.78
CA GLY A 195 -5.96 3.58 -19.98
C GLY A 195 -4.92 2.47 -19.79
N TRP A 196 -4.67 1.71 -20.84
CA TRP A 196 -3.69 0.63 -20.82
C TRP A 196 -2.51 0.97 -21.71
N ALA A 197 -1.32 1.13 -21.14
CA ALA A 197 -0.07 1.02 -21.87
C ALA A 197 0.61 -0.27 -21.41
N THR A 198 0.77 -1.21 -22.34
CA THR A 198 1.21 -2.57 -22.02
C THR A 198 2.34 -3.01 -22.93
N ALA A 199 3.18 -3.92 -22.43
CA ALA A 199 4.28 -4.49 -23.21
C ALA A 199 4.17 -6.02 -23.20
N LYS A 200 4.01 -6.63 -24.38
CA LYS A 200 3.92 -8.08 -24.53
C LYS A 200 4.98 -8.56 -25.52
N GLY A 201 6.01 -9.22 -25.03
CA GLY A 201 7.15 -9.61 -25.85
C GLY A 201 7.87 -8.38 -26.40
N ALA A 202 7.97 -8.29 -27.72
CA ALA A 202 8.60 -7.19 -28.46
C ALA A 202 7.57 -6.20 -29.02
N GLU A 203 6.44 -5.99 -28.35
CA GLU A 203 5.36 -5.11 -28.80
C GLU A 203 4.83 -4.24 -27.65
N VAL A 204 4.69 -2.94 -27.93
CA VAL A 204 3.95 -2.00 -27.07
C VAL A 204 2.52 -1.85 -27.58
N SER A 205 1.54 -1.94 -26.69
CA SER A 205 0.14 -1.73 -27.03
C SER A 205 -0.52 -0.70 -26.11
N LEU A 206 -1.11 0.33 -26.73
CA LEU A 206 -1.91 1.38 -26.08
C LEU A 206 -3.39 1.08 -26.33
N ARG A 207 -4.19 0.89 -25.26
CA ARG A 207 -5.57 0.40 -25.36
C ARG A 207 -6.55 1.14 -24.46
N GLN A 208 -7.80 1.16 -24.93
CA GLN A 208 -8.97 1.67 -24.24
C GLN A 208 -10.14 0.69 -24.46
N TYR A 209 -11.01 0.52 -23.46
CA TYR A 209 -12.14 -0.42 -23.52
C TYR A 209 -13.49 0.26 -23.23
N PRO A 210 -14.06 1.03 -24.19
CA PRO A 210 -15.22 1.86 -23.91
C PRO A 210 -16.50 1.08 -23.59
N GLY A 211 -16.69 -0.08 -24.24
CA GLY A 211 -17.93 -0.87 -24.15
C GLY A 211 -19.20 -0.13 -24.59
N THR A 212 -19.07 1.06 -25.19
CA THR A 212 -20.18 2.00 -25.41
C THR A 212 -20.79 1.87 -26.80
N LYS A 213 -22.05 2.30 -26.92
CA LYS A 213 -22.78 2.36 -28.19
C LYS A 213 -22.58 3.72 -28.85
N LEU A 214 -22.39 3.72 -30.16
CA LEU A 214 -22.23 4.88 -31.00
C LEU A 214 -23.33 4.89 -32.07
N ALA A 215 -24.36 5.72 -31.85
CA ALA A 215 -25.48 5.90 -32.78
C ALA A 215 -25.02 6.48 -34.13
N PRO A 216 -25.81 6.34 -35.22
CA PRO A 216 -25.57 7.03 -36.49
C PRO A 216 -25.34 8.53 -36.31
N GLY A 217 -24.26 9.07 -36.89
CA GLY A 217 -23.84 10.47 -36.71
C GLY A 217 -23.23 10.79 -35.34
N GLY A 218 -23.26 9.85 -34.39
CA GLY A 218 -22.68 9.99 -33.07
C GLY A 218 -21.16 10.09 -33.10
N ARG A 219 -20.60 10.77 -32.09
CA ARG A 219 -19.15 10.97 -31.91
C ARG A 219 -18.65 10.35 -30.62
N PHE A 220 -17.41 9.89 -30.63
CA PHE A 220 -16.71 9.35 -29.46
C PHE A 220 -15.28 9.88 -29.41
N THR A 221 -14.90 10.46 -28.27
CA THR A 221 -13.54 10.93 -28.03
C THR A 221 -12.75 9.84 -27.32
N ALA A 222 -11.69 9.35 -27.95
CA ALA A 222 -10.79 8.39 -27.34
C ALA A 222 -9.90 9.05 -26.28
N MET A 223 -9.31 8.24 -25.40
CA MET A 223 -8.30 8.68 -24.45
C MET A 223 -7.10 9.29 -25.19
N GLU A 224 -6.52 10.33 -24.60
CA GLU A 224 -5.28 10.94 -25.09
C GLU A 224 -4.13 9.94 -25.01
N THR A 225 -3.30 9.86 -26.05
CA THR A 225 -2.04 9.10 -26.02
C THR A 225 -0.85 10.04 -25.98
N VAL A 226 0.17 9.66 -25.22
CA VAL A 226 1.33 10.50 -24.91
C VAL A 226 2.60 9.72 -25.25
N TYR A 227 3.48 10.34 -26.02
CA TYR A 227 4.78 9.82 -26.42
C TYR A 227 5.83 10.83 -25.98
N GLY A 228 6.84 10.42 -25.22
CA GLY A 228 7.88 11.35 -24.78
C GLY A 228 9.26 10.76 -24.85
N VAL A 229 10.24 11.66 -24.86
CA VAL A 229 11.67 11.34 -24.88
C VAL A 229 12.40 12.05 -23.74
N GLY A 230 13.52 11.49 -23.30
CA GLY A 230 14.46 12.10 -22.38
C GLY A 230 15.89 11.75 -22.72
N LYS A 231 16.87 12.33 -22.03
CA LYS A 231 18.25 11.82 -22.13
C LYS A 231 18.30 10.37 -21.60
N VAL A 232 19.43 9.70 -21.81
CA VAL A 232 19.67 8.35 -21.28
C VAL A 232 19.31 8.29 -19.79
N GLY A 233 18.34 7.46 -19.43
CA GLY A 233 17.86 7.29 -18.04
C GLY A 233 16.86 8.34 -17.54
N GLU A 234 16.48 9.35 -18.35
CA GLU A 234 15.61 10.45 -17.94
C GLU A 234 14.15 10.32 -18.43
N ALA A 235 13.77 9.25 -19.14
CA ALA A 235 12.40 9.10 -19.64
C ALA A 235 11.33 9.20 -18.54
N ARG A 236 11.56 8.52 -17.40
CA ARG A 236 10.67 8.59 -16.22
C ARG A 236 10.59 10.00 -15.66
N LYS A 237 11.72 10.68 -15.50
CA LYS A 237 11.78 12.06 -15.01
C LYS A 237 10.93 13.00 -15.89
N ASN A 238 11.01 12.82 -17.21
CA ASN A 238 10.22 13.61 -18.15
C ASN A 238 8.72 13.26 -18.12
N PHE A 239 8.37 11.99 -17.97
CA PHE A 239 6.97 11.58 -17.73
C PHE A 239 6.41 12.23 -16.46
N VAL A 240 7.13 12.14 -15.35
CA VAL A 240 6.73 12.75 -14.07
C VAL A 240 6.59 14.27 -14.20
N ALA A 241 7.51 14.94 -14.91
CA ALA A 241 7.41 16.37 -15.18
C ALA A 241 6.19 16.72 -16.03
N HIS A 242 5.85 15.90 -17.03
CA HIS A 242 4.65 16.07 -17.87
C HIS A 242 3.36 15.92 -17.07
N VAL A 243 3.26 14.91 -16.20
CA VAL A 243 2.11 14.75 -15.29
C VAL A 243 2.04 15.94 -14.32
N ARG A 244 3.16 16.33 -13.70
CA ARG A 244 3.21 17.44 -12.74
C ARG A 244 2.79 18.77 -13.37
N SER A 245 3.21 19.08 -14.60
CA SER A 245 2.85 20.35 -15.24
C SER A 245 1.34 20.49 -15.50
N ARG A 246 0.63 19.34 -15.55
CA ARG A 246 -0.81 19.25 -15.82
C ARG A 246 -1.65 18.90 -14.60
N MET A 247 -1.02 18.50 -13.50
CA MET A 247 -1.75 18.06 -12.32
C MET A 247 -2.60 19.19 -11.76
N ARG A 248 -3.79 18.85 -11.26
CA ARG A 248 -4.75 19.79 -10.68
C ARG A 248 -4.08 20.66 -9.62
N ARG A 249 -3.27 20.05 -8.76
CA ARG A 249 -2.59 20.75 -7.67
C ARG A 249 -1.74 21.94 -8.15
N VAL A 250 -1.04 21.80 -9.27
CA VAL A 250 -0.25 22.88 -9.88
C VAL A 250 -1.15 23.87 -10.62
N VAL A 251 -2.10 23.38 -11.43
CA VAL A 251 -3.02 24.23 -12.21
C VAL A 251 -3.89 25.12 -11.32
N ARG A 252 -4.25 24.63 -10.13
CA ARG A 252 -5.05 25.34 -9.12
C ARG A 252 -4.21 26.13 -8.12
N LYS A 253 -2.87 26.11 -8.22
CA LYS A 253 -1.96 26.76 -7.26
C LYS A 253 -2.10 26.24 -5.82
N HIS A 254 -2.48 24.97 -5.71
CA HIS A 254 -2.45 24.18 -4.48
C HIS A 254 -1.07 23.55 -4.24
N ASP A 255 -0.08 23.87 -5.07
CA ASP A 255 1.33 23.56 -4.87
C ASP A 255 1.96 24.49 -3.83
N ARG A 256 1.28 24.59 -2.68
CA ARG A 256 1.70 25.27 -1.47
C ARG A 256 1.61 24.32 -0.26
N PRO A 257 2.22 24.69 0.86
CA PRO A 257 2.09 23.97 2.12
C PRO A 257 0.64 23.91 2.62
N TYR A 258 0.23 22.74 3.09
CA TYR A 258 -1.00 22.52 3.87
C TYR A 258 -0.65 21.80 5.17
N ALA A 259 -1.12 22.32 6.29
CA ALA A 259 -1.16 21.61 7.55
C ALA A 259 -2.55 21.00 7.75
N ILE A 260 -2.64 19.68 7.78
CA ILE A 260 -3.90 18.92 7.86
C ILE A 260 -3.96 18.20 9.20
N PHE A 261 -5.04 18.41 9.94
CA PHE A 261 -5.32 17.66 11.16
C PHE A 261 -6.38 16.59 10.86
N ASP A 262 -5.97 15.32 10.87
CA ASP A 262 -6.88 14.20 10.75
C ASP A 262 -7.39 13.80 12.13
N ASN A 263 -8.61 14.22 12.42
CA ASN A 263 -9.27 13.95 13.69
C ASN A 263 -9.94 12.56 13.64
N PHE A 264 -9.11 11.53 13.74
CA PHE A 264 -9.50 10.13 13.67
C PHE A 264 -10.08 9.62 15.00
N ALA A 265 -11.23 10.20 15.38
CA ALA A 265 -12.21 9.62 16.30
C ALA A 265 -11.67 8.73 17.45
N SER A 266 -11.07 9.29 18.51
CA SER A 266 -11.00 8.54 19.79
C SER A 266 -11.07 9.38 21.07
N TRP A 267 -11.71 10.55 21.03
CA TRP A 267 -11.99 11.31 22.25
C TRP A 267 -13.32 10.96 22.93
N SER A 268 -13.52 9.71 23.37
CA SER A 268 -14.42 9.40 24.50
C SER A 268 -14.05 8.09 25.17
N LEU A 269 -13.82 8.08 26.48
CA LEU A 269 -14.86 7.71 27.45
C LEU A 269 -15.72 6.51 26.97
N LYS A 270 -15.17 5.28 27.06
CA LYS A 270 -15.91 3.99 26.99
C LYS A 270 -16.77 3.74 25.73
N VAL A 271 -16.21 3.61 24.52
CA VAL A 271 -16.96 3.08 23.36
C VAL A 271 -16.18 1.98 22.62
N ASP A 272 -16.89 0.91 22.26
CA ASP A 272 -16.39 -0.36 21.69
C ASP A 272 -16.07 -0.29 20.16
N GLY A 273 -15.48 0.79 19.64
CA GLY A 273 -15.05 0.82 18.23
C GLY A 273 -14.69 2.20 17.64
N PHE A 274 -13.73 2.21 16.70
CA PHE A 274 -13.20 3.41 16.04
C PHE A 274 -14.16 4.09 15.05
N THR A 275 -15.18 3.36 14.57
CA THR A 275 -16.19 3.86 13.64
C THR A 275 -17.28 4.69 14.32
N GLU A 276 -17.30 4.73 15.66
CA GLU A 276 -18.34 5.37 16.47
C GLU A 276 -18.04 6.84 16.84
N ASN A 277 -17.40 7.58 15.92
CA ASN A 277 -17.09 8.99 16.12
C ASN A 277 -18.36 9.83 16.38
N THR A 278 -18.36 10.68 17.41
CA THR A 278 -19.51 11.51 17.78
C THR A 278 -19.17 13.00 17.75
N GLU A 279 -20.21 13.85 17.69
CA GLU A 279 -20.06 15.30 17.82
C GLU A 279 -19.34 15.70 19.11
N ALA A 280 -19.61 15.02 20.23
CA ALA A 280 -18.96 15.32 21.51
C ALA A 280 -17.44 15.06 21.44
N ASN A 281 -17.04 13.95 20.83
CA ASN A 281 -15.64 13.57 20.67
C ASN A 281 -14.91 14.57 19.76
N GLN A 282 -15.57 14.96 18.66
CA GLN A 282 -15.05 15.96 17.73
C GLN A 282 -14.85 17.32 18.41
N LEU A 283 -15.86 17.81 19.13
CA LEU A 283 -15.77 19.10 19.84
C LEU A 283 -14.70 19.08 20.94
N TYR A 284 -14.57 17.97 21.67
CA TYR A 284 -13.50 17.83 22.66
C TYR A 284 -12.12 17.92 22.00
N SER A 285 -11.86 17.12 20.95
CA SER A 285 -10.59 17.12 20.20
C SER A 285 -10.22 18.52 19.70
N LEU A 286 -11.19 19.19 19.08
CA LEU A 286 -11.01 20.54 18.54
C LEU A 286 -10.78 21.58 19.64
N SER A 287 -11.36 21.41 20.84
CA SER A 287 -11.08 22.30 21.96
C SER A 287 -9.61 22.22 22.40
N ARG A 288 -9.03 21.01 22.44
CA ARG A 288 -7.63 20.78 22.81
C ARG A 288 -6.65 21.24 21.75
N LEU A 289 -7.02 21.01 20.49
CA LEU A 289 -6.28 21.60 19.38
C LEU A 289 -6.31 23.13 19.46
N ALA A 290 -7.48 23.75 19.69
CA ALA A 290 -7.62 25.19 19.81
C ALA A 290 -6.77 25.78 20.95
N GLU A 291 -6.77 25.16 22.13
CA GLU A 291 -5.90 25.53 23.26
C GLU A 291 -4.42 25.47 22.85
N SER A 292 -4.00 24.38 22.21
CA SER A 292 -2.62 24.19 21.75
C SER A 292 -2.21 25.22 20.69
N GLN A 293 -3.10 25.52 19.74
CA GLN A 293 -2.90 26.56 18.74
C GLN A 293 -2.77 27.94 19.40
N ALA A 294 -3.64 28.26 20.37
CA ALA A 294 -3.61 29.54 21.06
C ALA A 294 -2.31 29.71 21.88
N ALA A 295 -1.84 28.65 22.54
CA ALA A 295 -0.64 28.67 23.36
C ALA A 295 0.66 28.77 22.54
N THR A 296 0.74 28.06 21.41
CA THR A 296 2.03 27.87 20.68
C THR A 296 2.10 28.57 19.33
N GLY A 297 0.98 29.05 18.81
CA GLY A 297 0.91 29.59 17.44
C GLY A 297 0.91 28.53 16.34
N CYS A 298 0.90 27.22 16.68
CA CYS A 298 0.67 26.16 15.69
C CYS A 298 -0.68 26.42 14.98
N ARG A 299 -0.72 26.31 13.66
CA ARG A 299 -1.93 26.59 12.86
C ARG A 299 -2.12 25.52 11.80
N PHE A 300 -3.26 24.85 11.84
CA PHE A 300 -3.73 23.95 10.78
C PHE A 300 -4.60 24.71 9.79
N ASP A 301 -4.58 24.27 8.53
CA ASP A 301 -5.40 24.85 7.46
C ASP A 301 -6.73 24.08 7.32
N LEU A 302 -6.66 22.76 7.49
CA LEU A 302 -7.75 21.82 7.27
C LEU A 302 -7.90 20.88 8.46
N CYS A 303 -9.14 20.47 8.76
CA CYS A 303 -9.43 19.41 9.72
C CYS A 303 -10.41 18.41 9.10
N ASN A 304 -9.94 17.19 8.88
CA ASN A 304 -10.74 16.14 8.26
C ASN A 304 -11.61 15.42 9.29
N ILE A 305 -12.92 15.35 9.02
CA ILE A 305 -13.92 14.71 9.89
C ILE A 305 -14.19 13.30 9.36
N HIS A 306 -13.87 12.30 10.18
CA HIS A 306 -14.03 10.88 9.85
C HIS A 306 -15.34 10.30 10.38
N PHE A 307 -15.84 9.24 9.73
CA PHE A 307 -17.03 8.48 10.16
C PHE A 307 -18.28 9.30 10.49
N TRP A 308 -18.54 10.40 9.78
CA TRP A 308 -19.72 11.25 10.01
C TRP A 308 -21.02 10.71 9.36
N VAL A 309 -20.88 9.74 8.47
CA VAL A 309 -21.91 9.27 7.52
C VAL A 309 -23.04 8.51 8.21
N ASP A 310 -24.29 8.88 7.94
CA ASP A 310 -25.44 8.01 8.20
C ASP A 310 -25.53 6.92 7.12
N HIS A 311 -25.29 5.66 7.48
CA HIS A 311 -25.29 4.54 6.53
C HIS A 311 -26.64 4.32 5.84
N ALA A 312 -27.75 4.77 6.44
CA ALA A 312 -29.08 4.72 5.84
C ALA A 312 -29.52 6.07 5.23
N GLY A 313 -28.66 7.09 5.31
CA GLY A 313 -28.95 8.47 4.95
C GLY A 313 -28.68 8.81 3.48
N ASP A 314 -28.61 10.12 3.22
CA ASP A 314 -28.52 10.71 1.88
C ASP A 314 -27.17 11.38 1.58
N LEU A 315 -26.16 11.17 2.44
CA LEU A 315 -24.87 11.87 2.44
C LEU A 315 -24.95 13.39 2.63
N ILE A 316 -26.13 14.00 2.79
CA ILE A 316 -26.26 15.44 3.08
C ILE A 316 -26.28 15.65 4.59
N ARG A 317 -27.02 14.80 5.31
CA ARG A 317 -27.12 14.87 6.76
C ARG A 317 -26.09 13.94 7.38
N PHE A 318 -25.36 14.48 8.35
CA PHE A 318 -24.57 13.68 9.27
C PHE A 318 -25.48 12.71 10.03
N ASP A 319 -24.90 11.61 10.50
CA ASP A 319 -25.58 10.65 11.35
C ASP A 319 -26.28 11.36 12.52
N PRO A 320 -27.62 11.33 12.59
CA PRO A 320 -28.34 12.12 13.57
C PRO A 320 -28.21 11.59 15.00
N LYS A 321 -27.78 10.33 15.19
CA LYS A 321 -27.53 9.76 16.52
C LYS A 321 -26.18 10.21 17.04
N ARG A 322 -25.14 10.15 16.20
CA ARG A 322 -23.76 10.51 16.57
C ARG A 322 -23.52 12.02 16.50
N PHE A 323 -24.23 12.72 15.62
CA PHE A 323 -24.16 14.17 15.39
C PHE A 323 -25.54 14.82 15.49
N PRO A 324 -26.08 15.01 16.72
CA PRO A 324 -27.45 15.53 16.90
C PRO A 324 -27.64 16.96 16.38
N ASN A 325 -26.58 17.77 16.31
CA ASN A 325 -26.63 19.11 15.68
C ASN A 325 -26.05 19.11 14.26
N ARG A 326 -25.95 17.93 13.63
CA ARG A 326 -25.28 17.72 12.34
C ARG A 326 -23.85 18.28 12.42
N ILE A 327 -23.38 19.00 11.40
CA ILE A 327 -22.04 19.63 11.40
C ILE A 327 -22.00 20.97 12.17
N ALA A 328 -23.13 21.55 12.56
CA ALA A 328 -23.22 22.98 12.90
C ALA A 328 -22.26 23.40 14.03
N LYS A 329 -22.21 22.66 15.14
CA LYS A 329 -21.34 23.00 16.27
C LYS A 329 -19.86 22.75 15.95
N VAL A 330 -19.56 21.65 15.27
CA VAL A 330 -18.19 21.33 14.82
C VAL A 330 -17.69 22.44 13.91
N LYS A 331 -18.51 22.87 12.94
CA LYS A 331 -18.19 23.98 12.05
C LYS A 331 -17.97 25.29 12.81
N GLN A 332 -18.83 25.63 13.77
CA GLN A 332 -18.66 26.83 14.59
C GLN A 332 -17.30 26.87 15.29
N GLN A 333 -16.85 25.74 15.85
CA GLN A 333 -15.55 25.63 16.50
C GLN A 333 -14.39 25.76 15.49
N LEU A 334 -14.49 25.09 14.34
CA LEU A 334 -13.50 25.18 13.26
C LEU A 334 -13.36 26.60 12.71
N ASP A 335 -14.49 27.28 12.47
CA ASP A 335 -14.51 28.68 12.03
C ASP A 335 -13.81 29.59 13.05
N ALA A 336 -14.05 29.39 14.34
CA ALA A 336 -13.40 30.15 15.42
C ALA A 336 -11.87 29.92 15.47
N MET A 337 -11.40 28.77 15.01
CA MET A 337 -9.98 28.41 14.91
C MET A 337 -9.32 28.88 13.60
N GLY A 338 -10.12 29.33 12.61
CA GLY A 338 -9.65 29.61 11.25
C GLY A 338 -9.26 28.37 10.47
N VAL A 339 -9.84 27.21 10.78
CA VAL A 339 -9.58 25.92 10.14
C VAL A 339 -10.78 25.54 9.28
N ALA A 340 -10.58 25.14 8.02
CA ALA A 340 -11.69 24.74 7.17
C ALA A 340 -12.05 23.25 7.38
N PRO A 341 -13.34 22.88 7.31
CA PRO A 341 -13.76 21.50 7.47
C PRO A 341 -13.38 20.64 6.26
N GLY A 342 -12.90 19.44 6.53
CA GLY A 342 -12.72 18.35 5.59
C GLY A 342 -13.67 17.18 5.88
N LEU A 343 -13.95 16.35 4.88
CA LEU A 343 -14.77 15.14 5.03
C LEU A 343 -14.07 13.92 4.43
N TRP A 344 -14.00 12.83 5.19
CA TRP A 344 -13.66 11.51 4.67
C TRP A 344 -14.91 10.76 4.22
N ILE A 345 -14.79 9.96 3.15
CA ILE A 345 -15.85 9.08 2.68
C ILE A 345 -15.27 7.84 1.98
N ASP A 346 -15.87 6.68 2.20
CA ASP A 346 -15.63 5.52 1.36
C ASP A 346 -16.37 5.63 0.01
N SER A 347 -15.65 5.45 -1.08
CA SER A 347 -16.14 5.64 -2.45
C SER A 347 -16.90 4.45 -2.99
N SER A 348 -16.81 3.25 -2.41
CA SER A 348 -17.47 2.06 -2.97
C SER A 348 -17.94 1.04 -1.95
N MET A 349 -17.27 0.83 -0.83
CA MET A 349 -17.73 -0.09 0.22
C MET A 349 -19.02 0.41 0.85
N GLY A 350 -20.11 -0.32 0.61
CA GLY A 350 -21.44 0.06 1.09
C GLY A 350 -21.52 0.14 2.62
N SER A 351 -20.82 -0.75 3.33
CA SER A 351 -20.81 -0.76 4.80
C SER A 351 -20.13 0.45 5.44
N TRP A 352 -19.23 1.13 4.72
CA TRP A 352 -18.48 2.30 5.19
C TRP A 352 -18.99 3.62 4.56
N SER A 353 -20.00 3.51 3.68
CA SER A 353 -20.69 4.61 3.02
C SER A 353 -22.19 4.51 3.29
N ILE A 354 -23.06 4.51 2.27
CA ILE A 354 -24.53 4.53 2.40
C ILE A 354 -25.23 3.24 1.94
N GLY A 355 -24.55 2.10 2.04
CA GLY A 355 -25.06 0.81 1.56
C GLY A 355 -26.34 0.34 2.27
N SER A 356 -26.63 0.85 3.47
CA SER A 356 -27.86 0.53 4.21
C SER A 356 -29.07 1.34 3.74
N ASN A 357 -28.89 2.36 2.89
CA ASN A 357 -29.99 3.12 2.31
C ASN A 357 -30.74 2.25 1.27
N PRO A 358 -32.04 1.92 1.45
CA PRO A 358 -32.77 1.08 0.51
C PRO A 358 -32.81 1.64 -0.93
N ALA A 359 -32.71 2.96 -1.09
CA ALA A 359 -32.73 3.61 -2.39
C ALA A 359 -31.47 3.31 -3.23
N VAL A 360 -30.34 2.95 -2.62
CA VAL A 360 -29.09 2.68 -3.34
C VAL A 360 -28.93 1.23 -3.78
N LYS A 361 -29.84 0.33 -3.40
CA LYS A 361 -29.83 -1.08 -3.82
C LYS A 361 -29.67 -1.27 -5.33
N PRO A 362 -30.30 -0.48 -6.22
CA PRO A 362 -30.10 -0.59 -7.67
C PRO A 362 -28.69 -0.25 -8.16
N SER A 363 -27.84 0.35 -7.30
CA SER A 363 -26.45 0.66 -7.60
C SER A 363 -25.45 -0.34 -7.02
N LEU A 364 -25.91 -1.41 -6.35
CA LEU A 364 -25.01 -2.44 -5.87
C LEU A 364 -24.37 -3.19 -7.04
N THR A 365 -23.09 -3.49 -6.91
CA THR A 365 -22.40 -4.33 -7.89
C THR A 365 -22.86 -5.79 -7.78
N ASP A 366 -22.25 -6.67 -8.58
CA ASP A 366 -22.36 -8.13 -8.44
C ASP A 366 -21.93 -8.64 -7.05
N ASP A 367 -21.04 -7.89 -6.39
CA ASP A 367 -20.76 -8.03 -4.96
C ASP A 367 -21.62 -7.00 -4.20
N ALA A 368 -22.58 -7.48 -3.42
CA ALA A 368 -23.50 -6.64 -2.66
C ALA A 368 -22.83 -5.81 -1.56
N GLY A 369 -21.53 -6.04 -1.29
CA GLY A 369 -20.72 -5.18 -0.42
C GLY A 369 -20.31 -3.85 -1.05
N TYR A 370 -20.43 -3.68 -2.37
CA TYR A 370 -19.92 -2.52 -3.09
C TYR A 370 -20.95 -1.80 -3.95
N LEU A 371 -20.81 -0.48 -4.04
CA LEU A 371 -21.60 0.44 -4.84
C LEU A 371 -20.87 0.76 -6.16
N CYS A 372 -21.57 0.68 -7.28
CA CYS A 372 -21.07 1.12 -8.57
C CYS A 372 -21.17 2.65 -8.68
N ARG A 373 -20.03 3.34 -8.87
CA ARG A 373 -20.00 4.79 -9.04
C ARG A 373 -20.47 5.28 -10.42
N ALA A 374 -20.78 4.38 -11.35
CA ALA A 374 -21.37 4.67 -12.65
C ALA A 374 -22.90 4.47 -12.73
N SER A 375 -23.56 4.01 -11.66
CA SER A 375 -25.00 3.72 -11.66
C SER A 375 -25.81 4.74 -10.86
N GLU A 376 -27.10 4.82 -11.16
CA GLU A 376 -28.06 5.60 -10.38
C GLU A 376 -28.72 4.74 -9.27
N PRO A 377 -29.05 5.35 -8.12
CA PRO A 377 -28.94 6.78 -7.80
C PRO A 377 -27.57 7.23 -7.24
N ILE A 378 -26.58 6.32 -7.08
CA ILE A 378 -25.31 6.63 -6.41
C ILE A 378 -24.53 7.76 -7.09
N LYS A 379 -24.51 7.79 -8.43
CA LYS A 379 -23.90 8.87 -9.20
C LYS A 379 -24.49 10.24 -8.81
N SER A 380 -25.81 10.39 -8.89
CA SER A 380 -26.50 11.65 -8.59
C SER A 380 -26.47 12.03 -7.10
N LEU A 381 -26.56 11.04 -6.19
CA LEU A 381 -26.54 11.27 -4.74
C LEU A 381 -25.21 11.87 -4.27
N TYR A 382 -24.08 11.27 -4.64
CA TYR A 382 -22.77 11.81 -4.27
C TYR A 382 -22.58 13.22 -4.83
N ARG A 383 -22.91 13.44 -6.11
CA ARG A 383 -22.80 14.78 -6.72
C ARG A 383 -23.61 15.80 -5.93
N THR A 384 -24.87 15.52 -5.64
CA THR A 384 -25.75 16.43 -4.92
C THR A 384 -25.25 16.71 -3.51
N ALA A 385 -24.88 15.65 -2.78
CA ALA A 385 -24.46 15.73 -1.39
C ALA A 385 -23.16 16.50 -1.20
N PHE A 386 -22.10 16.17 -1.94
CA PHE A 386 -20.81 16.84 -1.75
C PHE A 386 -20.81 18.26 -2.30
N LEU A 387 -21.60 18.56 -3.34
CA LEU A 387 -21.84 19.96 -3.74
C LEU A 387 -22.54 20.76 -2.64
N HIS A 388 -23.49 20.16 -1.92
CA HIS A 388 -24.09 20.79 -0.75
C HIS A 388 -23.04 21.06 0.34
N HIS A 389 -22.18 20.10 0.66
CA HIS A 389 -21.13 20.30 1.66
C HIS A 389 -20.12 21.39 1.28
N VAL A 390 -19.68 21.44 0.03
CA VAL A 390 -18.75 22.46 -0.46
C VAL A 390 -19.38 23.87 -0.42
N ARG A 391 -20.66 23.99 -0.82
CA ARG A 391 -21.36 25.27 -0.95
C ARG A 391 -21.93 25.79 0.38
N GLU A 392 -22.64 24.94 1.11
CA GLU A 392 -23.40 25.33 2.30
C GLU A 392 -22.60 25.15 3.59
N ASN A 393 -21.85 24.06 3.69
CA ASN A 393 -21.08 23.74 4.90
C ASN A 393 -19.63 24.24 4.85
N GLY A 394 -19.20 24.84 3.74
CA GLY A 394 -17.87 25.42 3.59
C GLY A 394 -16.74 24.39 3.57
N VAL A 395 -17.01 23.14 3.18
CA VAL A 395 -15.98 22.07 3.11
C VAL A 395 -14.90 22.44 2.08
N ARG A 396 -13.64 22.28 2.46
CA ARG A 396 -12.45 22.59 1.63
C ARG A 396 -11.45 21.45 1.51
N GLU A 397 -11.77 20.29 2.07
CA GLU A 397 -11.04 19.05 1.85
C GLU A 397 -12.03 17.89 1.72
N ILE A 398 -11.82 17.00 0.75
CA ILE A 398 -12.54 15.74 0.69
C ILE A 398 -11.56 14.61 0.44
N LYS A 399 -11.57 13.60 1.31
CA LYS A 399 -10.74 12.41 1.24
C LYS A 399 -11.58 11.20 0.82
N PHE A 400 -11.23 10.61 -0.31
CA PHE A 400 -11.96 9.51 -0.94
C PHE A 400 -11.24 8.17 -0.76
N ASP A 401 -11.83 7.28 0.03
CA ASP A 401 -11.31 5.94 0.25
C ASP A 401 -11.91 4.90 -0.71
N ASN A 402 -11.25 3.76 -0.88
CA ASN A 402 -11.71 2.54 -1.57
C ASN A 402 -12.58 2.76 -2.83
N LEU A 403 -11.97 3.02 -3.98
CA LEU A 403 -12.66 3.00 -5.28
C LEU A 403 -12.64 1.59 -5.90
N ARG A 404 -13.82 0.98 -6.06
CA ARG A 404 -13.98 -0.24 -6.85
C ARG A 404 -14.25 0.11 -8.31
N THR A 405 -13.29 -0.18 -9.17
CA THR A 405 -13.34 0.16 -10.60
C THR A 405 -13.83 -0.99 -11.49
N THR A 406 -14.32 -2.10 -10.92
CA THR A 406 -14.90 -3.21 -11.69
C THR A 406 -16.26 -3.59 -11.14
N CYS A 407 -17.22 -3.79 -12.03
CA CYS A 407 -18.59 -4.18 -11.73
C CYS A 407 -19.10 -5.17 -12.78
N ASN A 408 -19.63 -6.31 -12.34
CA ASN A 408 -20.22 -7.31 -13.23
C ASN A 408 -21.75 -7.32 -13.24
N ASN A 409 -22.40 -6.35 -12.59
CA ASN A 409 -23.85 -6.24 -12.59
C ASN A 409 -24.36 -5.89 -14.01
N PRO A 410 -25.09 -6.79 -14.70
CA PRO A 410 -25.53 -6.58 -16.08
C PRO A 410 -26.78 -5.69 -16.18
N GLN A 411 -27.41 -5.31 -15.07
CA GLN A 411 -28.53 -4.36 -15.04
C GLN A 411 -28.06 -2.90 -15.04
N HIS A 412 -26.75 -2.65 -14.87
CA HIS A 412 -26.18 -1.31 -14.91
C HIS A 412 -26.00 -0.80 -16.36
N PRO A 413 -25.89 0.54 -16.55
CA PRO A 413 -25.80 1.12 -17.90
C PRO A 413 -24.50 0.84 -18.65
N HIS A 414 -23.47 0.33 -17.97
CA HIS A 414 -22.19 -0.06 -18.56
C HIS A 414 -22.15 -1.57 -18.82
N LEU A 415 -21.22 -2.03 -19.68
CA LEU A 415 -20.98 -3.47 -19.82
C LEU A 415 -20.25 -4.05 -18.59
N PRO A 416 -20.43 -5.34 -18.26
CA PRO A 416 -19.73 -6.02 -17.17
C PRO A 416 -18.21 -6.09 -17.33
N GLY A 417 -17.50 -6.30 -16.22
CA GLY A 417 -16.07 -6.62 -16.19
C GLY A 417 -15.19 -5.46 -16.63
N LEU A 418 -14.19 -5.73 -17.49
CA LEU A 418 -13.21 -4.75 -17.98
C LEU A 418 -13.84 -3.46 -18.54
N TYR A 419 -15.01 -3.56 -19.16
CA TYR A 419 -15.70 -2.41 -19.76
C TYR A 419 -16.37 -1.49 -18.72
N SER A 420 -16.54 -1.95 -17.49
CA SER A 420 -17.10 -1.13 -16.41
C SER A 420 -16.11 -0.10 -15.87
N THR A 421 -14.80 -0.36 -16.00
CA THR A 421 -13.73 0.47 -15.44
C THR A 421 -13.75 1.88 -15.98
N GLU A 422 -13.74 2.03 -17.31
CA GLU A 422 -13.80 3.35 -17.93
C GLU A 422 -15.08 4.10 -17.55
N ALA A 423 -16.23 3.42 -17.52
CA ALA A 423 -17.50 4.05 -17.14
C ALA A 423 -17.52 4.53 -15.69
N ILE A 424 -16.99 3.72 -14.76
CA ILE A 424 -16.88 4.03 -13.34
C ILE A 424 -15.95 5.21 -13.11
N GLU A 425 -14.75 5.16 -13.68
CA GLU A 425 -13.76 6.21 -13.48
C GLU A 425 -14.16 7.52 -14.15
N ASN A 426 -14.74 7.48 -15.35
CA ASN A 426 -15.31 8.68 -15.98
C ASN A 426 -16.40 9.32 -15.11
N SER A 427 -17.28 8.51 -14.52
CA SER A 427 -18.31 9.00 -13.60
C SER A 427 -17.71 9.66 -12.35
N VAL A 428 -16.60 9.12 -11.84
CA VAL A 428 -15.86 9.72 -10.72
C VAL A 428 -15.15 11.01 -11.15
N ILE A 429 -14.50 11.03 -12.31
CA ILE A 429 -13.85 12.23 -12.88
C ILE A 429 -14.88 13.36 -13.05
N GLU A 430 -16.05 13.07 -13.64
CA GLU A 430 -17.15 14.02 -13.78
C GLU A 430 -17.60 14.58 -12.42
N PHE A 431 -17.61 13.74 -11.38
CA PHE A 431 -17.94 14.15 -10.03
C PHE A 431 -16.86 15.06 -9.42
N LEU A 432 -15.58 14.70 -9.55
CA LEU A 432 -14.46 15.52 -9.06
C LEU A 432 -14.42 16.89 -9.76
N HIS A 433 -14.67 16.92 -11.07
CA HIS A 433 -14.79 18.17 -11.84
C HIS A 433 -15.95 19.03 -11.36
N ALA A 434 -17.09 18.44 -10.99
CA ALA A 434 -18.20 19.20 -10.41
C ALA A 434 -17.84 19.86 -9.07
N LEU A 435 -17.03 19.20 -8.24
CA LEU A 435 -16.52 19.79 -6.99
C LEU A 435 -15.56 20.94 -7.27
N ASP A 436 -14.64 20.75 -8.21
CA ASP A 436 -13.68 21.77 -8.66
C ASP A 436 -14.39 23.01 -9.25
N GLU A 437 -15.43 22.81 -10.07
CA GLU A 437 -16.27 23.89 -10.60
C GLU A 437 -17.04 24.63 -9.48
N ALA A 438 -17.47 23.92 -8.45
CA ALA A 438 -18.20 24.53 -7.34
C ALA A 438 -17.29 25.34 -6.41
N SER A 439 -16.05 24.89 -6.20
CA SER A 439 -15.02 25.61 -5.46
C SER A 439 -13.63 25.12 -5.86
N PRO A 440 -12.86 25.89 -6.63
CA PRO A 440 -11.49 25.52 -7.00
C PRO A 440 -10.59 25.26 -5.80
N GLU A 441 -10.85 25.92 -4.66
CA GLU A 441 -10.10 25.79 -3.39
C GLU A 441 -10.28 24.44 -2.66
N VAL A 442 -11.16 23.55 -3.14
CA VAL A 442 -11.32 22.23 -2.51
C VAL A 442 -10.05 21.39 -2.74
N PHE A 443 -9.48 20.86 -1.67
CA PHE A 443 -8.35 19.93 -1.71
C PHE A 443 -8.88 18.50 -1.79
N LEU A 444 -8.48 17.76 -2.82
CA LEU A 444 -9.01 16.43 -3.14
C LEU A 444 -7.93 15.38 -2.90
N ILE A 445 -8.10 14.58 -1.84
CA ILE A 445 -7.22 13.46 -1.50
C ILE A 445 -7.84 12.18 -2.05
N LEU A 446 -7.18 11.56 -3.02
CA LEU A 446 -7.62 10.31 -3.65
C LEU A 446 -6.85 9.14 -3.05
N TYR A 447 -7.58 8.24 -2.41
CA TYR A 447 -7.00 7.19 -1.59
C TYR A 447 -7.18 5.81 -2.27
N TRP A 448 -7.25 4.72 -1.51
CA TRP A 448 -7.32 3.35 -2.02
C TRP A 448 -8.19 3.19 -3.27
N GLY A 449 -7.65 2.48 -4.28
CA GLY A 449 -8.29 2.31 -5.59
C GLY A 449 -7.90 3.35 -6.64
N HIS A 450 -7.30 4.49 -6.25
CA HIS A 450 -6.83 5.52 -7.19
C HIS A 450 -5.32 5.42 -7.44
N ARG A 451 -4.85 4.38 -8.16
CA ARG A 451 -3.41 4.10 -8.29
C ARG A 451 -2.67 4.88 -9.39
N SER A 452 -3.33 5.14 -10.51
CA SER A 452 -2.69 5.74 -11.69
C SER A 452 -2.24 7.20 -11.43
N PRO A 453 -1.06 7.63 -11.89
CA PRO A 453 -0.63 9.03 -11.86
C PRO A 453 -1.57 9.97 -12.62
N TRP A 454 -2.36 9.46 -13.56
CA TRP A 454 -3.32 10.26 -14.32
C TRP A 454 -4.51 10.76 -13.49
N TRP A 455 -4.76 10.17 -12.32
CA TRP A 455 -5.72 10.72 -11.36
C TRP A 455 -5.33 12.13 -10.90
N LEU A 456 -4.03 12.49 -10.93
CA LEU A 456 -3.57 13.82 -10.53
C LEU A 456 -4.01 14.94 -11.46
N LEU A 457 -4.54 14.65 -12.65
CA LEU A 457 -5.22 15.66 -13.47
C LEU A 457 -6.58 16.06 -12.88
N HIS A 458 -7.11 15.25 -11.96
CA HIS A 458 -8.46 15.36 -11.41
C HIS A 458 -8.49 15.56 -9.88
N GLY A 459 -7.46 15.08 -9.15
CA GLY A 459 -7.27 15.26 -7.71
C GLY A 459 -5.93 15.90 -7.35
N ASP A 460 -5.74 16.27 -6.08
CA ASP A 460 -4.50 16.93 -5.62
C ASP A 460 -3.42 15.93 -5.19
N THR A 461 -3.82 14.84 -4.54
CA THR A 461 -2.91 13.79 -4.09
C THR A 461 -3.47 12.38 -4.30
N LEU A 462 -2.55 11.42 -4.34
CA LEU A 462 -2.78 9.99 -4.38
C LEU A 462 -2.12 9.35 -3.17
N PHE A 463 -2.76 8.32 -2.60
CA PHE A 463 -2.10 7.37 -1.70
C PHE A 463 -0.78 6.85 -2.28
N ASP A 464 0.32 6.89 -1.52
CA ASP A 464 1.59 6.34 -1.99
C ASP A 464 1.54 4.81 -2.05
N SER A 465 1.33 4.26 -3.24
CA SER A 465 1.16 2.82 -3.49
C SER A 465 2.29 1.89 -3.01
N GLY A 466 3.45 2.45 -2.63
CA GLY A 466 4.55 1.68 -2.04
C GLY A 466 4.32 1.28 -0.57
N ILE A 467 3.25 1.77 0.06
CA ILE A 467 2.87 1.43 1.44
C ILE A 467 1.69 0.45 1.47
N GLY A 468 1.73 -0.48 2.42
CA GLY A 468 0.65 -1.46 2.62
C GLY A 468 -0.55 -0.85 3.36
N ILE A 469 -0.28 -0.11 4.44
CA ILE A 469 -1.22 0.74 5.18
C ILE A 469 -0.37 1.53 6.17
N GLU A 470 -0.77 2.78 6.36
CA GLU A 470 0.18 3.85 6.62
C GLU A 470 0.68 3.94 8.05
N ALA A 471 1.86 4.57 8.18
CA ALA A 471 2.57 4.85 9.43
C ALA A 471 2.76 3.62 10.35
N ALA A 472 2.54 2.41 9.82
CA ALA A 472 2.46 1.21 10.65
C ALA A 472 3.06 -0.09 10.15
N THR A 473 3.43 -0.14 8.89
CA THR A 473 4.26 -1.26 8.41
C THR A 473 5.73 -0.91 8.67
N PRO A 474 6.44 -1.61 9.58
CA PRO A 474 7.88 -1.45 9.71
C PRO A 474 8.60 -1.94 8.43
N SER A 475 9.80 -1.43 8.18
CA SER A 475 10.73 -2.03 7.22
C SER A 475 11.15 -3.43 7.68
N THR A 476 11.82 -4.17 6.80
CA THR A 476 12.41 -5.48 7.15
C THR A 476 13.60 -5.37 8.08
N GLN A 477 14.16 -4.17 8.27
CA GLN A 477 15.31 -3.93 9.13
C GLN A 477 14.86 -3.71 10.58
N PRO A 478 15.42 -4.45 11.55
CA PRO A 478 15.24 -4.16 12.97
C PRO A 478 15.79 -2.78 13.32
N SER A 479 15.10 -2.07 14.21
CA SER A 479 15.51 -0.74 14.69
C SER A 479 15.38 -0.59 16.20
N ALA A 480 15.98 0.46 16.75
CA ALA A 480 15.88 0.79 18.18
C ALA A 480 14.48 1.29 18.58
N TYR A 481 13.77 1.94 17.65
CA TYR A 481 12.41 2.44 17.83
C TYR A 481 11.55 2.04 16.62
N ALA A 482 10.30 1.63 16.86
CA ALA A 482 9.41 1.16 15.81
C ALA A 482 9.20 2.21 14.69
N ARG A 483 9.11 3.49 15.06
CA ARG A 483 8.91 4.58 14.09
C ARG A 483 10.09 4.77 13.15
N ASP A 484 11.30 4.35 13.52
CA ASP A 484 12.48 4.47 12.66
C ASP A 484 12.35 3.53 11.45
N SER A 485 11.93 2.30 11.73
CA SER A 485 11.66 1.30 10.71
C SER A 485 10.45 1.67 9.86
N VAL A 486 9.39 2.23 10.46
CA VAL A 486 8.25 2.81 9.70
C VAL A 486 8.71 3.95 8.80
N THR A 487 9.54 4.87 9.31
CA THR A 487 10.06 6.01 8.53
C THR A 487 10.87 5.52 7.34
N GLN A 488 11.73 4.52 7.54
CA GLN A 488 12.46 3.86 6.46
C GLN A 488 11.52 3.22 5.44
N LYS A 489 10.45 2.54 5.88
CA LYS A 489 9.45 1.96 4.98
C LYS A 489 8.73 3.02 4.13
N LEU A 490 8.40 4.17 4.71
CA LEU A 490 7.82 5.31 3.97
C LEU A 490 8.80 5.85 2.92
N ASP A 491 10.10 5.89 3.22
CA ASP A 491 11.11 6.34 2.26
C ASP A 491 11.41 5.31 1.16
N GLN A 492 11.32 4.01 1.49
CA GLN A 492 11.30 2.94 0.49
C GLN A 492 10.10 3.09 -0.46
N ALA A 493 8.89 3.37 0.08
CA ALA A 493 7.70 3.62 -0.72
C ALA A 493 7.85 4.85 -1.64
N GLN A 494 8.45 5.93 -1.13
CA GLN A 494 8.74 7.12 -1.92
C GLN A 494 9.60 6.80 -3.16
N ARG A 495 10.56 5.87 -3.04
CA ARG A 495 11.34 5.36 -4.18
C ARG A 495 10.55 4.40 -5.08
N HIS A 496 9.72 3.54 -4.51
CA HIS A 496 8.89 2.59 -5.24
C HIS A 496 7.94 3.29 -6.23
N SER A 497 7.18 4.28 -5.74
CA SER A 497 6.19 5.04 -6.52
C SER A 497 6.81 6.19 -7.33
N SER A 498 7.97 5.95 -7.97
CA SER A 498 8.76 6.98 -8.66
C SER A 498 8.13 7.52 -9.96
N ASP A 499 7.05 6.89 -10.45
CA ASP A 499 6.27 7.37 -11.60
C ASP A 499 5.20 8.41 -11.20
N VAL A 500 5.03 8.68 -9.90
CA VAL A 500 4.09 9.70 -9.37
C VAL A 500 4.90 10.92 -8.91
N PRO A 501 4.55 12.16 -9.32
CA PRO A 501 5.18 13.36 -8.79
C PRO A 501 5.13 13.41 -7.26
N ALA A 502 6.24 13.73 -6.59
CA ALA A 502 6.29 13.81 -5.12
C ALA A 502 5.19 14.71 -4.52
N LEU A 503 4.87 15.80 -5.20
CA LEU A 503 3.79 16.72 -4.85
C LEU A 503 2.40 16.07 -4.85
N GLY A 504 2.19 15.06 -5.68
CA GLY A 504 0.94 14.33 -5.79
C GLY A 504 0.85 13.13 -4.87
N LYS A 505 1.79 12.94 -3.94
CA LYS A 505 1.77 11.81 -3.01
C LYS A 505 1.27 12.23 -1.64
N ASP A 506 0.45 11.38 -1.07
CA ASP A 506 0.02 11.41 0.32
C ASP A 506 0.62 10.20 1.05
N SER A 507 1.40 10.48 2.10
CA SER A 507 2.08 9.55 3.00
C SER A 507 1.42 9.48 4.38
N LEU A 508 0.20 10.05 4.52
CA LEU A 508 -0.58 10.25 5.74
C LEU A 508 0.17 10.86 6.92
N GLY A 509 1.33 11.42 6.67
CA GLY A 509 2.19 12.01 7.66
C GLY A 509 2.39 11.12 8.89
N VAL A 510 2.12 11.69 10.06
CA VAL A 510 2.52 11.12 11.35
C VAL A 510 1.32 10.78 12.20
N TRP A 511 1.23 9.51 12.59
CA TRP A 511 0.18 9.02 13.48
C TRP A 511 0.62 9.02 14.93
N LEU A 512 -0.18 9.68 15.76
CA LEU A 512 -0.13 9.67 17.21
C LEU A 512 -1.38 8.92 17.69
N SER A 513 -1.27 7.60 17.84
CA SER A 513 -2.30 6.73 18.43
C SER A 513 -1.69 5.40 18.90
N ASP A 514 -2.37 4.66 19.80
CA ASP A 514 -1.87 3.42 20.43
C ASP A 514 -2.80 2.19 20.29
N TRP A 515 -3.66 2.14 19.28
CA TRP A 515 -4.63 1.05 19.07
C TRP A 515 -4.39 0.29 17.76
N GLY A 516 -4.87 -0.95 17.70
CA GLY A 516 -4.33 -1.97 16.79
C GLY A 516 -4.57 -1.83 15.29
N TRP A 517 -5.38 -0.89 14.81
CA TRP A 517 -5.42 -0.59 13.37
C TRP A 517 -4.22 0.25 12.92
N ASN A 518 -3.58 0.97 13.86
CA ASN A 518 -2.27 1.61 13.70
C ASN A 518 -1.19 0.74 14.40
N SER A 519 0.08 1.03 14.19
CA SER A 519 1.27 0.41 14.81
C SER A 519 1.29 0.35 16.33
N SER A 520 0.35 1.03 16.97
CA SER A 520 0.32 1.30 18.39
C SER A 520 1.57 2.01 18.96
N ILE A 521 2.28 2.79 18.14
CA ILE A 521 3.54 3.48 18.52
C ILE A 521 3.31 4.66 19.49
N GLY A 522 2.15 5.29 19.44
CA GLY A 522 1.88 6.53 20.20
C GLY A 522 2.80 7.67 19.77
N LYS A 523 3.27 8.49 20.71
CA LYS A 523 4.10 9.68 20.41
C LYS A 523 5.60 9.42 20.23
N GLU A 524 6.07 8.19 20.42
CA GLU A 524 7.50 7.89 20.36
C GLU A 524 8.10 8.32 19.01
N ARG A 525 9.17 9.13 19.04
CA ARG A 525 9.94 9.58 17.87
C ARG A 525 9.13 10.39 16.83
N TRP A 526 8.04 11.03 17.25
CA TRP A 526 7.15 11.75 16.32
C TRP A 526 7.88 12.84 15.53
N GLN A 527 8.87 13.50 16.14
CA GLN A 527 9.64 14.58 15.51
C GLN A 527 10.41 14.08 14.28
N GLU A 528 11.11 12.97 14.41
CA GLU A 528 11.87 12.32 13.34
C GLU A 528 10.97 11.95 12.17
N GLY A 529 9.78 11.42 12.50
CA GLY A 529 8.73 11.14 11.51
C GLY A 529 8.31 12.39 10.74
N VAL A 530 7.99 13.50 11.44
CA VAL A 530 7.55 14.75 10.80
C VAL A 530 8.66 15.37 9.97
N VAL A 531 9.89 15.39 10.47
CA VAL A 531 11.06 15.94 9.75
C VAL A 531 11.24 15.24 8.40
N MET A 532 11.24 13.91 8.40
CA MET A 532 11.37 13.16 7.15
C MET A 532 10.16 13.37 6.25
N ASP A 533 8.95 13.43 6.81
CA ASP A 533 7.71 13.58 6.06
C ASP A 533 7.61 14.89 5.28
N ILE A 534 7.86 16.04 5.92
CA ILE A 534 7.81 17.33 5.23
C ILE A 534 8.88 17.44 4.12
N CYS A 535 9.96 16.66 4.22
CA CYS A 535 11.04 16.60 3.24
C CYS A 535 10.79 15.61 2.08
N ARG A 536 9.73 14.78 2.11
CA ARG A 536 9.34 13.92 0.97
C ARG A 536 8.74 14.69 -0.20
N GLY A 537 8.37 15.95 0.02
CA GLY A 537 7.96 16.91 -1.01
C GLY A 537 6.49 16.88 -1.42
N SER A 538 5.64 16.24 -0.62
CA SER A 538 4.18 16.38 -0.71
C SER A 538 3.72 17.80 -0.34
N MET A 539 4.56 18.58 0.35
CA MET A 539 4.20 19.84 1.01
C MET A 539 2.96 19.72 1.91
N LEU A 540 2.75 18.53 2.47
CA LEU A 540 1.77 18.29 3.51
C LEU A 540 2.50 18.20 4.84
N ALA A 541 1.91 18.78 5.88
CA ALA A 541 2.22 18.49 7.26
C ALA A 541 0.95 17.90 7.87
N GLN A 542 0.83 16.57 7.80
CA GLN A 542 -0.38 15.87 8.18
C GLN A 542 -0.18 15.16 9.52
N LEU A 543 -1.08 15.47 10.47
CA LEU A 543 -1.05 14.91 11.81
C LEU A 543 -2.33 14.12 12.05
N TRP A 544 -2.18 12.83 12.33
CA TRP A 544 -3.27 11.98 12.79
C TRP A 544 -3.16 11.88 14.30
N ALA A 545 -4.19 12.33 15.02
CA ALA A 545 -4.21 12.27 16.47
C ALA A 545 -5.58 11.92 17.01
N ASP A 546 -5.59 10.97 17.93
CA ASP A 546 -6.81 10.43 18.53
C ASP A 546 -7.01 10.93 19.97
N ARG A 547 -5.92 11.37 20.65
CA ARG A 547 -5.92 12.04 21.96
C ARG A 547 -4.84 13.14 22.12
N GLU A 548 -4.69 13.70 23.32
CA GLU A 548 -3.67 14.70 23.68
C GLU A 548 -2.34 13.98 23.84
N TRP A 549 -1.55 13.96 22.78
CA TRP A 549 -0.26 13.29 22.76
C TRP A 549 0.91 14.23 23.08
N LEU A 550 0.82 15.46 22.60
CA LEU A 550 1.94 16.41 22.61
C LEU A 550 1.79 17.39 23.78
N SER A 551 2.88 17.56 24.53
CA SER A 551 3.03 18.61 25.52
C SER A 551 3.18 19.98 24.86
N PRO A 552 3.01 21.10 25.59
CA PRO A 552 3.19 22.43 25.00
C PRO A 552 4.55 22.65 24.30
N PRO A 553 5.72 22.23 24.86
CA PRO A 553 7.00 22.34 24.16
C PRO A 553 7.10 21.48 22.87
N GLU A 554 6.34 20.39 22.79
CA GLU A 554 6.27 19.58 21.57
C GLU A 554 5.37 20.23 20.52
N TRP A 555 4.28 20.88 20.94
CA TRP A 555 3.47 21.70 20.03
C TRP A 555 4.23 22.91 19.48
N GLU A 556 5.11 23.53 20.27
CA GLU A 556 6.03 24.57 19.78
C GLU A 556 6.97 24.01 18.70
N GLN A 557 7.52 22.80 18.89
CA GLN A 557 8.34 22.13 17.87
C GLN A 557 7.54 21.82 16.60
N MET A 558 6.29 21.37 16.73
CA MET A 558 5.40 21.16 15.59
C MET A 558 5.15 22.48 14.84
N ALA A 559 4.91 23.57 15.56
CA ALA A 559 4.74 24.90 14.99
C ALA A 559 5.99 25.38 14.24
N ASP A 560 7.18 25.13 14.79
CA ASP A 560 8.45 25.43 14.15
C ASP A 560 8.61 24.67 12.82
N LEU A 561 8.36 23.36 12.80
CA LEU A 561 8.48 22.52 11.60
C LEU A 561 7.47 22.92 10.50
N ILE A 562 6.20 23.12 10.86
CA ILE A 562 5.18 23.65 9.93
C ILE A 562 5.56 25.05 9.46
N GLY A 563 6.13 25.87 10.35
CA GLY A 563 6.62 27.21 10.04
C GLY A 563 7.73 27.21 9.01
N LEU A 564 8.70 26.27 9.09
CA LEU A 564 9.76 26.10 8.10
C LEU A 564 9.19 25.71 6.73
N LEU A 565 8.28 24.72 6.70
CA LEU A 565 7.61 24.31 5.46
C LEU A 565 6.91 25.49 4.78
N ARG A 566 6.18 26.30 5.56
CA ARG A 566 5.48 27.51 5.08
C ARG A 566 6.42 28.64 4.66
N ALA A 567 7.56 28.79 5.32
CA ALA A 567 8.51 29.86 5.03
C ALA A 567 9.30 29.60 3.75
N GLN A 568 9.55 28.32 3.40
CA GLN A 568 10.44 27.94 2.30
C GLN A 568 9.82 26.92 1.33
N PRO A 569 8.60 27.16 0.81
CA PRO A 569 7.88 26.18 -0.02
C PRO A 569 8.64 25.81 -1.30
N ALA A 570 9.39 26.75 -1.88
CA ALA A 570 10.19 26.50 -3.09
C ALA A 570 11.28 25.44 -2.88
N CYS A 571 11.82 25.33 -1.65
CA CYS A 571 12.77 24.28 -1.28
C CYS A 571 12.07 22.93 -1.16
N PHE A 572 10.99 22.86 -0.38
CA PHE A 572 10.28 21.61 -0.08
C PHE A 572 9.47 21.06 -1.26
N ALA A 573 9.13 21.87 -2.25
CA ALA A 573 8.41 21.43 -3.45
C ALA A 573 9.23 20.51 -4.38
N ASN A 574 10.56 20.47 -4.21
CA ASN A 574 11.52 19.85 -5.12
C ASN A 574 12.58 19.01 -4.38
N PRO A 575 12.19 17.97 -3.63
CA PRO A 575 13.15 17.14 -2.91
C PRO A 575 13.97 16.28 -3.88
N ARG A 576 15.21 16.00 -3.49
CA ARG A 576 16.09 15.03 -4.16
C ARG A 576 16.60 14.05 -3.12
N PHE A 577 16.51 12.74 -3.40
CA PHE A 577 17.24 11.77 -2.61
C PHE A 577 18.75 12.02 -2.71
N ILE A 578 19.44 11.94 -1.57
CA ILE A 578 20.89 12.08 -1.46
C ILE A 578 21.46 10.93 -0.62
N LEU A 579 22.78 10.73 -0.71
CA LEU A 579 23.53 9.69 -0.01
C LEU A 579 23.18 8.26 -0.51
N GLY A 580 22.82 7.33 0.39
CA GLY A 580 22.61 5.91 0.09
C GLY A 580 21.19 5.52 -0.31
N ASP A 581 20.88 4.24 -0.14
CA ASP A 581 19.60 3.62 -0.47
C ASP A 581 18.88 3.01 0.76
N PRO A 582 17.65 3.47 1.10
CA PRO A 582 16.90 2.90 2.21
C PRO A 582 16.48 1.43 2.01
N TYR A 583 16.53 0.88 0.79
CA TYR A 583 16.33 -0.55 0.54
C TYR A 583 17.56 -1.41 0.87
N LYS A 584 18.72 -0.77 1.05
CA LYS A 584 19.99 -1.43 1.38
C LYS A 584 20.43 -1.16 2.81
N ASP A 585 19.56 -0.53 3.61
CA ASP A 585 19.84 -0.13 4.98
C ASP A 585 21.09 0.78 5.08
N GLU A 586 21.30 1.64 4.09
CA GLU A 586 22.39 2.63 4.06
C GLU A 586 21.90 4.00 4.56
N PRO A 587 22.74 4.83 5.21
CA PRO A 587 22.36 6.19 5.55
C PRO A 587 21.91 6.97 4.30
N TYR A 588 20.77 7.63 4.38
CA TYR A 588 20.13 8.31 3.26
C TYR A 588 19.51 9.64 3.68
N GLY A 589 19.02 10.42 2.73
CA GLY A 589 18.32 11.65 3.05
C GLY A 589 17.68 12.35 1.87
N TYR A 590 17.19 13.56 2.12
CA TYR A 590 16.62 14.46 1.13
C TYR A 590 17.35 15.80 1.13
N CYS A 591 17.68 16.31 -0.05
CA CYS A 591 18.01 17.72 -0.27
C CYS A 591 16.80 18.44 -0.89
N CYS A 592 16.21 19.35 -0.14
CA CYS A 592 15.12 20.23 -0.57
C CYS A 592 15.70 21.61 -0.87
N THR A 593 15.78 22.03 -2.13
CA THR A 593 16.49 23.26 -2.51
C THR A 593 15.76 24.06 -3.59
N ASP A 594 15.89 25.39 -3.50
CA ASP A 594 15.47 26.35 -4.53
C ASP A 594 16.63 26.80 -5.45
N GLY A 595 17.82 26.21 -5.28
CA GLY A 595 19.04 26.59 -6.00
C GLY A 595 19.90 27.65 -5.30
N ARG A 596 19.44 28.24 -4.19
CA ARG A 596 20.17 29.26 -3.42
C ARG A 596 20.38 28.85 -1.96
N ARG A 597 19.43 28.10 -1.40
CA ARG A 597 19.48 27.54 -0.05
C ARG A 597 18.97 26.10 -0.09
N ALA A 598 19.27 25.32 0.95
CA ALA A 598 18.79 23.94 1.03
C ALA A 598 18.37 23.56 2.44
N PHE A 599 17.43 22.62 2.52
CA PHE A 599 17.16 21.83 3.72
C PHE A 599 17.62 20.39 3.47
N LEU A 600 18.47 19.88 4.36
CA LEU A 600 19.01 18.53 4.30
C LEU A 600 18.38 17.71 5.44
N ALA A 601 17.46 16.81 5.11
CA ALA A 601 16.96 15.81 6.06
C ALA A 601 17.79 14.53 5.91
N LEU A 602 18.55 14.19 6.95
CA LEU A 602 19.48 13.06 6.97
C LEU A 602 18.92 12.00 7.92
N ASN A 603 18.97 10.73 7.53
CA ASN A 603 18.58 9.58 8.35
C ASN A 603 19.69 8.52 8.33
N ASN A 604 20.31 8.27 9.48
CA ASN A 604 21.22 7.15 9.65
C ASN A 604 20.43 5.91 10.06
N CYS A 605 19.79 5.21 9.13
CA CYS A 605 18.98 4.04 9.46
C CYS A 605 19.79 2.77 9.85
N THR A 606 21.06 2.90 10.25
CA THR A 606 21.95 1.76 10.53
C THR A 606 22.23 1.57 12.02
N TRP A 607 22.86 0.45 12.37
CA TRP A 607 23.36 0.17 13.73
C TRP A 607 24.74 0.78 14.04
N GLN A 608 25.32 1.54 13.10
CA GLN A 608 26.66 2.12 13.25
C GLN A 608 26.62 3.65 13.37
N ASP A 609 27.58 4.22 14.10
CA ASP A 609 27.87 5.65 14.00
C ASP A 609 28.40 5.93 12.59
N ASN A 610 27.77 6.83 11.83
CA ASN A 610 28.18 7.16 10.48
C ASN A 610 28.62 8.62 10.37
N THR A 611 29.74 8.87 9.69
CA THR A 611 30.12 10.22 9.27
C THR A 611 29.69 10.44 7.83
N LEU A 612 28.72 11.34 7.63
CA LEU A 612 28.15 11.64 6.33
C LEU A 612 28.85 12.84 5.70
N ASN A 613 29.17 12.72 4.41
CA ASN A 613 29.73 13.80 3.61
C ASN A 613 28.60 14.64 3.01
N LEU A 614 28.63 15.94 3.29
CA LEU A 614 27.68 16.92 2.80
C LEU A 614 28.25 17.64 1.58
N ALA A 615 27.64 17.47 0.40
CA ALA A 615 28.04 18.15 -0.83
C ALA A 615 27.26 19.47 -0.98
N LEU A 616 27.80 20.55 -0.44
CA LEU A 616 27.19 21.89 -0.40
C LEU A 616 27.47 22.67 -1.70
N ASN A 617 27.19 22.05 -2.84
CA ASN A 617 27.54 22.54 -4.17
C ASN A 617 26.57 22.02 -5.26
N ALA A 618 26.93 22.14 -6.54
CA ALA A 618 26.05 21.79 -7.67
C ALA A 618 25.58 20.34 -7.66
N ALA A 619 26.34 19.41 -7.04
CA ALA A 619 25.94 18.02 -6.91
C ALA A 619 24.61 17.86 -6.16
N TRP A 620 24.33 18.70 -5.17
CA TRP A 620 23.06 18.74 -4.45
C TRP A 620 22.18 19.94 -4.82
N GLY A 621 22.48 20.60 -5.94
CA GLY A 621 21.69 21.68 -6.49
C GLY A 621 21.96 23.06 -5.89
N LEU A 622 23.07 23.25 -5.19
CA LEU A 622 23.54 24.56 -4.70
C LEU A 622 24.61 25.14 -5.66
N PRO A 623 24.93 26.45 -5.61
CA PRO A 623 25.99 27.01 -6.45
C PRO A 623 27.40 26.62 -5.98
N ASP A 624 28.30 26.38 -6.93
CA ASP A 624 29.73 26.18 -6.67
C ASP A 624 30.42 27.51 -6.26
N GLY A 625 31.57 27.40 -5.60
CA GLY A 625 32.45 28.51 -5.20
C GLY A 625 31.94 29.36 -4.04
N GLN A 626 30.84 28.96 -3.37
CA GLN A 626 30.26 29.70 -2.25
C GLN A 626 30.71 29.15 -0.88
N THR A 627 30.54 29.99 0.14
CA THR A 627 30.63 29.60 1.55
C THR A 627 29.25 29.63 2.20
N TRP A 628 29.06 28.77 3.21
CA TRP A 628 27.76 28.41 3.74
C TRP A 628 27.72 28.51 5.27
N ASP A 629 26.62 29.04 5.80
CA ASP A 629 26.24 28.88 7.20
C ASP A 629 25.28 27.68 7.32
N LEU A 630 25.53 26.83 8.32
CA LEU A 630 24.71 25.65 8.60
C LEU A 630 23.94 25.86 9.91
N TYR A 631 22.64 25.64 9.85
CA TYR A 631 21.76 25.65 11.01
C TYR A 631 21.15 24.28 11.19
N ARG A 632 21.35 23.66 12.34
CA ARG A 632 20.60 22.47 12.72
C ARG A 632 19.22 22.92 13.16
N CYS A 633 18.20 22.56 12.39
CA CYS A 633 16.80 22.77 12.73
C CYS A 633 16.27 21.65 13.63
N TYR A 634 16.83 20.44 13.50
CA TYR A 634 16.52 19.29 14.34
C TYR A 634 17.71 18.30 14.35
N PRO A 635 17.99 17.58 15.46
CA PRO A 635 17.49 17.82 16.82
C PRO A 635 18.17 19.06 17.43
N SER A 636 17.73 19.51 18.62
CA SER A 636 18.42 20.56 19.41
C SER A 636 18.89 21.77 18.57
N PRO A 637 17.97 22.67 18.17
CA PRO A 637 18.24 23.70 17.18
C PRO A 637 19.46 24.57 17.51
N ALA A 638 20.38 24.75 16.56
CA ALA A 638 21.63 25.49 16.75
C ALA A 638 22.23 26.01 15.44
N ARG A 639 22.99 27.10 15.50
CA ARG A 639 23.94 27.46 14.43
C ARG A 639 25.20 26.60 14.60
N LEU A 640 25.53 25.82 13.60
CA LEU A 640 26.68 24.93 13.64
C LEU A 640 27.97 25.68 13.26
N LYS A 641 29.06 25.39 13.96
CA LYS A 641 30.41 25.88 13.61
C LYS A 641 31.38 24.73 13.39
N GLY A 642 32.21 24.87 12.36
CA GLY A 642 33.37 24.02 12.10
C GLY A 642 34.66 24.63 12.64
N SER A 643 35.80 24.24 12.07
CA SER A 643 37.10 24.87 12.33
C SER A 643 37.24 26.26 11.71
N ALA A 644 36.48 26.53 10.65
CA ALA A 644 36.35 27.85 10.02
C ALA A 644 35.02 28.50 10.43
N GLU A 645 34.90 29.82 10.20
CA GLU A 645 33.69 30.58 10.53
C GLU A 645 32.48 30.17 9.68
N ALA A 646 32.70 29.87 8.41
CA ALA A 646 31.72 29.33 7.46
C ALA A 646 32.24 28.04 6.81
N PHE A 647 31.32 27.23 6.29
CA PHE A 647 31.63 25.99 5.57
C PHE A 647 31.91 26.28 4.09
N GLY A 648 32.82 25.53 3.47
CA GLY A 648 33.01 25.57 2.02
C GLY A 648 32.00 24.66 1.30
N GLU A 649 32.37 24.18 0.12
CA GLU A 649 31.54 23.27 -0.69
C GLU A 649 31.33 21.87 -0.08
N THR A 650 32.06 21.54 0.99
CA THR A 650 31.93 20.26 1.68
C THR A 650 31.89 20.46 3.18
N ALA A 651 31.07 19.66 3.85
CA ALA A 651 31.07 19.51 5.30
C ALA A 651 30.90 18.03 5.68
N THR A 652 31.17 17.68 6.93
CA THR A 652 30.95 16.33 7.45
C THR A 652 30.16 16.41 8.75
N ILE A 653 29.21 15.49 8.92
CA ILE A 653 28.44 15.36 10.16
C ILE A 653 28.45 13.90 10.62
N ALA A 654 28.79 13.67 11.88
CA ALA A 654 28.64 12.36 12.52
C ALA A 654 27.23 12.20 13.07
N MET A 655 26.63 11.04 12.84
CA MET A 655 25.27 10.70 13.25
C MET A 655 25.22 9.36 13.98
N ARG A 656 24.43 9.29 15.05
CA ARG A 656 24.19 8.05 15.80
C ARG A 656 23.31 7.08 15.01
N PRO A 657 23.33 5.78 15.36
CA PRO A 657 22.34 4.82 14.88
C PRO A 657 20.91 5.36 15.00
N PHE A 658 20.18 5.28 13.90
CA PHE A 658 18.81 5.79 13.70
C PHE A 658 18.62 7.29 13.92
N GLU A 659 19.67 8.11 14.07
CA GLU A 659 19.50 9.56 14.22
C GLU A 659 18.92 10.18 12.94
N VAL A 660 17.99 11.13 13.12
CA VAL A 660 17.48 12.00 12.05
C VAL A 660 17.93 13.42 12.33
N VAL A 661 18.49 14.10 11.33
CA VAL A 661 18.96 15.49 11.43
C VAL A 661 18.35 16.32 10.30
N LEU A 662 17.79 17.47 10.64
CA LEU A 662 17.40 18.50 9.67
C LEU A 662 18.38 19.66 9.73
N LEU A 663 19.09 19.91 8.63
CA LEU A 663 19.96 21.08 8.46
C LEU A 663 19.31 22.07 7.50
N GLU A 664 19.45 23.36 7.77
CA GLU A 664 19.26 24.43 6.81
C GLU A 664 20.64 24.97 6.41
N VAL A 665 20.86 25.07 5.10
CA VAL A 665 22.09 25.55 4.47
C VAL A 665 21.77 26.87 3.77
N VAL A 666 22.47 27.94 4.15
CA VAL A 666 22.27 29.29 3.60
C VAL A 666 23.61 29.92 3.24
N PRO A 667 23.67 30.83 2.26
CA PRO A 667 24.91 31.56 1.97
C PRO A 667 25.45 32.24 3.24
N ALA A 668 26.76 32.21 3.44
CA ALA A 668 27.39 32.72 4.66
C ALA A 668 26.96 34.16 4.98
N GLY A 669 26.63 34.39 6.25
CA GLY A 669 26.11 35.67 6.76
C GLY A 669 24.59 35.82 6.67
N GLN A 670 23.87 34.90 6.00
CA GLN A 670 22.41 34.92 5.98
C GLN A 670 21.81 34.29 7.25
N ALA A 671 20.66 34.81 7.66
CA ALA A 671 19.92 34.29 8.80
C ALA A 671 19.17 32.99 8.45
N SER A 672 18.95 32.16 9.48
CA SER A 672 18.09 30.98 9.41
C SER A 672 16.62 31.37 9.18
N SER A 673 15.85 30.47 8.57
CA SER A 673 14.39 30.57 8.48
C SER A 673 13.69 30.34 9.82
N PHE A 674 14.41 29.84 10.81
CA PHE A 674 13.90 29.66 12.16
C PHE A 674 13.60 31.02 12.81
N ARG A 675 12.41 31.18 13.39
CA ARG A 675 11.93 32.48 13.92
C ARG A 675 12.42 32.80 15.33
N ARG A 676 13.55 32.22 15.77
CA ARG A 676 14.18 32.51 17.07
C ARG A 676 15.70 32.48 16.95
N ALA A 677 16.35 33.16 17.90
CA ALA A 677 17.80 33.08 18.03
C ALA A 677 18.22 31.65 18.36
N LEU A 678 19.23 31.15 17.64
CA LEU A 678 19.76 29.81 17.81
C LEU A 678 21.10 29.88 18.57
N PRO A 679 21.32 29.04 19.59
CA PRO A 679 22.63 28.92 20.22
C PRO A 679 23.66 28.45 19.19
N VAL A 680 24.93 28.76 19.44
CA VAL A 680 26.05 28.25 18.63
C VAL A 680 26.52 26.92 19.21
N ALA A 681 26.69 25.91 18.37
CA ALA A 681 27.20 24.59 18.75
C ALA A 681 28.23 24.11 17.73
N PRO A 682 29.21 23.27 18.11
CA PRO A 682 30.09 22.63 17.13
C PRO A 682 29.29 21.64 16.27
N ILE A 683 29.65 21.51 14.99
CA ILE A 683 29.14 20.41 14.16
C ILE A 683 29.67 19.07 14.71
N PRO A 684 28.82 18.06 15.00
CA PRO A 684 29.29 16.76 15.43
C PRO A 684 30.16 16.12 14.35
N ARG A 685 31.39 15.72 14.70
CA ARG A 685 32.30 14.99 13.78
C ARG A 685 32.74 13.64 14.31
N VAL A 686 32.63 13.45 15.61
CA VAL A 686 33.05 12.28 16.36
C VAL A 686 32.24 12.28 17.65
N PHE A 687 31.87 11.09 18.10
CA PHE A 687 31.25 10.91 19.40
C PHE A 687 32.29 10.52 20.45
N VAL A 688 32.14 11.06 21.66
CA VAL A 688 33.05 10.77 22.80
C VAL A 688 33.10 9.27 23.08
N GLU A 689 31.95 8.62 23.02
CA GLU A 689 31.83 7.16 23.10
C GLU A 689 31.14 6.66 21.83
N ALA A 690 31.77 5.71 21.14
CA ALA A 690 31.19 5.10 19.95
C ALA A 690 30.10 4.07 20.28
N SER A 691 29.08 4.02 19.42
CA SER A 691 28.14 2.90 19.35
C SER A 691 28.88 1.62 19.01
N ARG A 692 28.43 0.49 19.54
CA ARG A 692 29.12 -0.79 19.36
C ARG A 692 28.21 -1.99 19.50
N ASP A 693 28.60 -3.06 18.84
CA ASP A 693 27.98 -4.35 19.02
C ASP A 693 28.30 -4.93 20.40
N VAL A 694 27.32 -5.64 20.95
CA VAL A 694 27.40 -6.34 22.21
C VAL A 694 27.34 -7.83 21.92
N LYS A 695 28.38 -8.55 22.34
CA LYS A 695 28.43 -10.00 22.20
C LYS A 695 27.33 -10.64 23.04
N LEU A 696 26.52 -11.47 22.41
CA LEU A 696 25.45 -12.23 23.05
C LEU A 696 25.85 -13.70 23.19
N ASN A 697 25.45 -14.31 24.30
CA ASN A 697 25.29 -15.76 24.41
C ASN A 697 23.80 -16.05 24.36
N VAL A 698 23.36 -16.88 23.41
CA VAL A 698 21.95 -17.21 23.22
C VAL A 698 21.80 -18.72 23.38
N ASP A 699 21.16 -19.13 24.47
CA ASP A 699 20.75 -20.50 24.67
C ASP A 699 19.27 -20.64 24.26
N ASP A 700 19.01 -21.46 23.26
CA ASP A 700 17.66 -21.78 22.81
C ASP A 700 17.22 -23.12 23.39
N PHE A 701 16.43 -23.04 24.46
CA PHE A 701 15.78 -24.19 25.05
C PHE A 701 14.39 -24.34 24.44
N SER A 702 14.29 -25.04 23.32
CA SER A 702 13.06 -25.82 23.08
C SER A 702 13.02 -26.86 24.20
N THR A 703 11.92 -26.99 24.94
CA THR A 703 11.67 -28.14 25.82
C THR A 703 12.11 -29.40 25.07
N LYS A 704 13.22 -30.04 25.49
CA LYS A 704 13.68 -31.27 24.85
C LYS A 704 12.49 -32.23 24.93
N PRO A 705 11.93 -32.68 23.80
CA PRO A 705 10.91 -33.71 23.86
C PRO A 705 11.56 -34.90 24.57
N GLU A 706 10.88 -35.51 25.53
CA GLU A 706 11.27 -36.86 25.91
C GLU A 706 11.32 -37.68 24.61
N PRO A 707 12.44 -38.37 24.30
CA PRO A 707 12.56 -39.07 23.04
C PRO A 707 11.42 -40.08 22.93
N GLU A 708 10.46 -39.85 22.02
CA GLU A 708 9.47 -40.85 21.64
C GLU A 708 10.24 -42.10 21.17
N PRO A 709 10.14 -43.26 21.86
CA PRO A 709 10.80 -44.46 21.40
C PRO A 709 10.27 -44.81 20.00
N ALA A 710 11.15 -45.14 19.05
CA ALA A 710 10.78 -45.38 17.65
C ALA A 710 9.70 -46.47 17.46
N ALA A 711 9.51 -47.36 18.45
CA ALA A 711 8.50 -48.42 18.45
C ALA A 711 7.21 -48.09 19.23
N MET A 712 7.02 -46.83 19.67
CA MET A 712 5.87 -46.45 20.51
C MET A 712 4.54 -46.44 19.72
N TRP A 713 4.59 -46.06 18.45
CA TRP A 713 3.41 -45.89 17.60
C TRP A 713 3.31 -46.99 16.56
N THR A 714 2.16 -47.65 16.50
CA THR A 714 1.81 -48.59 15.43
C THR A 714 1.00 -47.83 14.37
N VAL A 715 1.62 -47.61 13.20
CA VAL A 715 0.94 -47.00 12.04
C VAL A 715 -0.19 -47.92 11.60
N LEU A 716 -1.38 -47.34 11.46
CA LEU A 716 -2.55 -48.08 10.98
C LEU A 716 -2.52 -48.14 9.46
N GLU A 717 -2.85 -49.31 8.92
CA GLU A 717 -3.07 -49.48 7.49
C GLU A 717 -4.55 -49.22 7.16
N PRO A 718 -4.88 -48.18 6.36
CA PRO A 718 -6.25 -47.93 5.95
C PRO A 718 -6.78 -49.07 5.07
N ILE A 719 -7.97 -49.56 5.39
CA ILE A 719 -8.72 -50.56 4.60
C ILE A 719 -9.67 -49.85 3.64
N THR A 720 -10.39 -48.83 4.15
CA THR A 720 -11.23 -47.97 3.33
C THR A 720 -11.12 -46.53 3.81
N ALA A 721 -11.10 -45.59 2.87
CA ALA A 721 -11.23 -44.16 3.14
C ALA A 721 -12.34 -43.62 2.23
N ARG A 722 -13.32 -42.92 2.81
CA ARG A 722 -14.47 -42.36 2.08
C ARG A 722 -14.69 -40.92 2.46
N SER A 723 -15.03 -40.10 1.48
CA SER A 723 -15.52 -38.73 1.65
C SER A 723 -17.03 -38.70 1.47
N ALA A 724 -17.72 -37.88 2.27
CA ALA A 724 -19.14 -37.65 2.12
C ALA A 724 -19.46 -36.73 0.92
N ALA A 725 -18.53 -35.82 0.57
CA ALA A 725 -18.67 -34.89 -0.54
C ALA A 725 -18.04 -35.38 -1.87
N GLY A 726 -17.53 -36.61 -1.93
CA GLY A 726 -17.00 -37.22 -3.16
C GLY A 726 -15.52 -36.96 -3.45
N VAL A 727 -14.73 -36.47 -2.49
CA VAL A 727 -13.27 -36.31 -2.60
C VAL A 727 -12.59 -37.67 -2.77
N THR A 728 -11.60 -37.74 -3.66
CA THR A 728 -10.83 -38.97 -3.87
C THR A 728 -9.76 -39.11 -2.80
N LEU A 729 -9.90 -40.11 -1.93
CA LEU A 729 -8.95 -40.42 -0.85
C LEU A 729 -8.09 -41.64 -1.21
N THR A 730 -6.82 -41.38 -1.54
CA THR A 730 -5.89 -42.41 -2.03
C THR A 730 -4.92 -42.83 -0.93
N LYS A 731 -4.94 -44.11 -0.56
CA LYS A 731 -3.95 -44.71 0.34
C LYS A 731 -2.56 -44.73 -0.29
N GLN A 732 -1.55 -44.38 0.50
CA GLN A 732 -0.14 -44.38 0.14
C GLN A 732 0.63 -45.56 0.77
N PRO A 733 1.82 -45.93 0.25
CA PRO A 733 2.62 -47.05 0.78
C PRO A 733 3.07 -46.90 2.24
N ASP A 734 3.16 -45.67 2.74
CA ASP A 734 3.58 -45.36 4.12
C ASP A 734 2.42 -45.32 5.14
N GLY A 735 1.24 -45.79 4.73
CA GLY A 735 0.02 -45.78 5.53
C GLY A 735 -0.71 -44.43 5.56
N SER A 736 -0.18 -43.39 4.91
CA SER A 736 -0.89 -42.11 4.77
C SER A 736 -2.02 -42.17 3.74
N ILE A 737 -2.92 -41.19 3.77
CA ILE A 737 -4.01 -41.00 2.82
C ILE A 737 -3.84 -39.61 2.21
N LEU A 738 -3.81 -39.52 0.89
CA LEU A 738 -3.73 -38.28 0.11
C LEU A 738 -5.08 -38.00 -0.56
N ALA A 739 -5.66 -36.84 -0.28
CA ALA A 739 -6.89 -36.34 -0.87
C ALA A 739 -6.62 -35.59 -2.18
N SER A 740 -7.47 -35.79 -3.18
CA SER A 740 -7.36 -35.17 -4.51
C SER A 740 -8.74 -34.97 -5.17
N GLY A 741 -8.77 -34.23 -6.27
CA GLY A 741 -10.00 -33.82 -6.97
C GLY A 741 -10.55 -32.50 -6.44
N ASP A 742 -11.85 -32.28 -6.59
CA ASP A 742 -12.52 -31.04 -6.16
C ASP A 742 -12.41 -30.82 -4.65
N ASN A 743 -12.30 -29.56 -4.21
CA ASN A 743 -12.27 -29.21 -2.79
C ASN A 743 -13.61 -28.62 -2.36
N PRO A 744 -14.47 -29.39 -1.66
CA PRO A 744 -15.80 -28.93 -1.26
C PRO A 744 -15.72 -27.88 -0.15
N GLN A 745 -16.80 -27.13 0.07
CA GLN A 745 -16.84 -26.13 1.15
C GLN A 745 -16.62 -26.76 2.54
N THR A 746 -17.19 -27.95 2.80
CA THR A 746 -17.00 -28.79 4.00
C THR A 746 -16.99 -30.26 3.57
N ASP A 747 -16.42 -31.16 4.39
CA ASP A 747 -16.46 -32.60 4.14
C ASP A 747 -16.32 -33.42 5.43
N THR A 748 -16.78 -34.66 5.39
CA THR A 748 -16.54 -35.67 6.42
C THR A 748 -15.78 -36.85 5.83
N TYR A 749 -14.58 -37.11 6.35
CA TYR A 749 -13.83 -38.31 6.00
C TYR A 749 -14.13 -39.43 6.98
N THR A 750 -14.44 -40.62 6.45
CA THR A 750 -14.60 -41.86 7.23
C THR A 750 -13.51 -42.83 6.83
N ILE A 751 -12.62 -43.15 7.76
CA ILE A 751 -11.47 -44.03 7.54
C ILE A 751 -11.62 -45.27 8.41
N THR A 752 -11.56 -46.45 7.80
CA THR A 752 -11.58 -47.73 8.50
C THR A 752 -10.21 -48.38 8.44
N ALA A 753 -9.70 -48.80 9.58
CA ALA A 753 -8.43 -49.53 9.71
C ALA A 753 -8.58 -50.73 10.64
N LYS A 754 -7.62 -51.66 10.60
CA LYS A 754 -7.52 -52.77 11.56
C LYS A 754 -6.19 -52.74 12.29
N THR A 755 -6.19 -53.29 13.49
CA THR A 755 -5.00 -53.50 14.31
C THR A 755 -5.17 -54.75 15.16
N ASP A 756 -4.07 -55.46 15.43
CA ASP A 756 -4.05 -56.61 16.34
C ASP A 756 -3.86 -56.20 17.80
N LEU A 757 -3.69 -54.90 18.06
CA LEU A 757 -3.51 -54.38 19.41
C LEU A 757 -4.81 -54.45 20.22
N ALA A 758 -4.66 -54.87 21.49
CA ALA A 758 -5.63 -54.72 22.56
C ALA A 758 -5.03 -53.84 23.67
N GLY A 759 -5.89 -53.14 24.43
CA GLY A 759 -5.43 -52.20 25.45
C GLY A 759 -4.82 -50.92 24.88
N ILE A 760 -5.31 -50.46 23.73
CA ILE A 760 -4.94 -49.20 23.09
C ILE A 760 -5.28 -48.04 24.03
N THR A 761 -4.29 -47.20 24.30
CA THR A 761 -4.35 -46.08 25.24
C THR A 761 -4.28 -44.72 24.58
N GLY A 762 -3.90 -44.67 23.29
CA GLY A 762 -3.73 -43.41 22.58
C GLY A 762 -3.75 -43.52 21.06
N ILE A 763 -4.06 -42.41 20.43
CA ILE A 763 -4.20 -42.23 18.98
C ILE A 763 -3.35 -41.03 18.55
N ARG A 764 -2.64 -41.18 17.44
CA ARG A 764 -1.87 -40.12 16.79
C ARG A 764 -2.47 -39.84 15.42
N LEU A 765 -2.80 -38.58 15.18
CA LEU A 765 -3.14 -38.03 13.88
C LEU A 765 -1.96 -37.18 13.40
N GLU A 766 -1.47 -37.45 12.20
CA GLU A 766 -0.44 -36.65 11.55
C GLU A 766 -1.06 -35.89 10.38
N ALA A 767 -0.79 -34.58 10.29
CA ALA A 767 -1.03 -33.76 9.12
C ALA A 767 0.29 -33.63 8.35
N LEU A 768 0.33 -34.10 7.11
CA LEU A 768 1.56 -34.26 6.33
C LEU A 768 1.56 -33.30 5.14
N PRO A 769 2.60 -32.47 4.94
CA PRO A 769 2.71 -31.66 3.73
C PRO A 769 2.94 -32.54 2.50
N ASP A 770 2.46 -32.08 1.35
CA ASP A 770 2.69 -32.74 0.07
C ASP A 770 2.80 -31.71 -1.06
N PRO A 771 3.82 -31.80 -1.95
CA PRO A 771 3.98 -30.85 -3.06
C PRO A 771 2.78 -30.79 -4.02
N SER A 772 1.91 -31.81 -4.03
CA SER A 772 0.70 -31.82 -4.84
C SER A 772 -0.47 -31.03 -4.23
N LEU A 773 -0.36 -30.61 -2.97
CA LEU A 773 -1.38 -29.84 -2.26
C LEU A 773 -1.12 -28.33 -2.38
N PRO A 774 -2.16 -27.47 -2.28
CA PRO A 774 -1.98 -26.03 -2.30
C PRO A 774 -0.99 -25.55 -1.24
N GLY A 775 -0.15 -24.56 -1.59
CA GLY A 775 0.92 -24.06 -0.71
C GLY A 775 2.00 -25.08 -0.35
N GLY A 776 1.97 -26.30 -0.90
CA GLY A 776 2.79 -27.42 -0.43
C GLY A 776 2.42 -27.88 0.98
N GLY A 777 1.24 -27.49 1.48
CA GLY A 777 0.82 -27.70 2.86
C GLY A 777 0.15 -29.05 3.12
N SER A 778 -0.35 -29.23 4.35
CA SER A 778 -1.02 -30.47 4.78
C SER A 778 -2.55 -30.47 4.60
N GLY A 779 -3.14 -29.30 4.35
CA GLY A 779 -4.55 -29.07 4.04
C GLY A 779 -4.79 -28.70 2.57
N ARG A 780 -6.05 -28.41 2.25
CA ARG A 780 -6.50 -28.16 0.87
C ARG A 780 -7.00 -26.74 0.64
N ALA A 781 -7.05 -25.89 1.67
CA ALA A 781 -7.29 -24.46 1.49
C ALA A 781 -6.17 -23.84 0.63
N ILE A 782 -6.38 -22.67 0.04
CA ILE A 782 -5.43 -22.08 -0.93
C ILE A 782 -4.02 -21.85 -0.37
N ASN A 783 -3.90 -21.58 0.94
CA ASN A 783 -2.63 -21.46 1.66
C ASN A 783 -2.04 -22.80 2.13
N GLY A 784 -2.78 -23.91 1.94
CA GLY A 784 -2.39 -25.24 2.41
C GLY A 784 -2.90 -25.60 3.80
N ASN A 785 -3.80 -24.81 4.40
CA ASN A 785 -4.33 -25.05 5.74
C ASN A 785 -5.57 -25.97 5.72
N PHE A 786 -5.97 -26.46 6.89
CA PHE A 786 -7.20 -27.21 7.14
C PHE A 786 -7.88 -26.73 8.42
N ALA A 787 -9.14 -27.12 8.62
CA ALA A 787 -9.89 -26.92 9.85
C ALA A 787 -10.56 -28.24 10.22
N LEU A 788 -9.97 -28.97 11.17
CA LEU A 788 -10.52 -30.22 11.68
C LEU A 788 -11.44 -29.92 12.85
N ASN A 789 -12.73 -29.87 12.57
CA ASN A 789 -13.73 -29.45 13.54
C ASN A 789 -14.05 -30.57 14.54
N GLU A 790 -14.16 -31.81 14.05
CA GLU A 790 -14.47 -32.96 14.92
C GLU A 790 -13.67 -34.20 14.54
N PHE A 791 -13.09 -34.86 15.55
CA PHE A 791 -12.37 -36.12 15.44
C PHE A 791 -12.96 -37.18 16.36
N ARG A 792 -13.55 -38.22 15.76
CA ARG A 792 -14.25 -39.28 16.50
C ARG A 792 -13.75 -40.65 16.10
N VAL A 793 -13.77 -41.57 17.06
CA VAL A 793 -13.33 -42.96 16.85
C VAL A 793 -14.36 -43.93 17.41
N THR A 794 -14.62 -45.00 16.66
CA THR A 794 -15.38 -46.17 17.14
C THR A 794 -14.58 -47.44 16.92
N ALA A 795 -14.80 -48.44 17.77
CA ALA A 795 -14.09 -49.72 17.75
C ALA A 795 -15.06 -50.92 17.82
N ALA A 796 -14.77 -51.97 17.06
CA ALA A 796 -15.50 -53.25 17.10
C ALA A 796 -14.56 -54.44 16.84
N PRO A 797 -14.90 -55.66 17.31
CA PRO A 797 -14.20 -56.86 16.88
C PRO A 797 -14.41 -57.10 15.37
N PRO A 798 -13.37 -57.45 14.59
CA PRO A 798 -13.48 -57.74 13.16
C PRO A 798 -14.55 -58.80 12.86
N GLY A 799 -15.40 -58.54 11.87
CA GLY A 799 -16.38 -59.52 11.38
C GLY A 799 -17.52 -59.87 12.35
N SER A 800 -17.62 -59.22 13.52
CA SER A 800 -18.61 -59.54 14.55
C SER A 800 -20.05 -59.11 14.23
N GLY A 801 -20.25 -58.23 13.25
CA GLY A 801 -21.55 -57.60 12.98
C GLY A 801 -22.06 -56.71 14.13
N ALA A 802 -21.29 -56.53 15.19
CA ALA A 802 -21.65 -55.72 16.34
C ALA A 802 -21.58 -54.22 15.98
N THR A 803 -22.48 -53.43 16.56
CA THR A 803 -22.44 -51.97 16.47
C THR A 803 -21.12 -51.45 17.05
N PRO A 804 -20.31 -50.69 16.28
CA PRO A 804 -19.07 -50.12 16.80
C PRO A 804 -19.28 -49.24 18.03
N ALA A 805 -18.52 -49.49 19.09
CA ALA A 805 -18.57 -48.72 20.32
C ALA A 805 -17.75 -47.44 20.19
N ARG A 806 -18.29 -46.31 20.66
CA ARG A 806 -17.56 -45.03 20.70
C ARG A 806 -16.37 -45.14 21.66
N VAL A 807 -15.22 -44.64 21.22
CA VAL A 807 -14.02 -44.46 22.05
C VAL A 807 -14.01 -43.01 22.53
N ASP A 808 -14.00 -42.82 23.85
CA ASP A 808 -13.92 -41.48 24.44
C ASP A 808 -12.46 -41.01 24.51
N LEU A 809 -12.16 -39.95 23.77
CA LEU A 809 -10.85 -39.31 23.74
C LEU A 809 -10.71 -38.26 24.86
N ALA A 810 -9.49 -38.03 25.30
CA ALA A 810 -9.10 -37.08 26.34
C ALA A 810 -7.68 -36.55 26.09
N ASN A 811 -7.32 -35.50 26.84
CA ASN A 811 -5.98 -34.88 26.85
C ASN A 811 -5.39 -34.64 25.44
N PRO A 812 -6.11 -33.92 24.55
CA PRO A 812 -5.63 -33.63 23.21
C PRO A 812 -4.42 -32.70 23.27
N VAL A 813 -3.34 -33.07 22.58
CA VAL A 813 -2.06 -32.35 22.56
C VAL A 813 -1.55 -32.30 21.13
N ALA A 814 -1.16 -31.12 20.64
CA ALA A 814 -0.56 -30.95 19.33
C ALA A 814 0.76 -30.19 19.42
N ASP A 815 1.69 -30.47 18.52
CA ASP A 815 2.94 -29.71 18.38
C ASP A 815 2.69 -28.27 17.96
N PHE A 816 1.66 -28.02 17.16
CA PHE A 816 1.22 -26.69 16.76
C PHE A 816 -0.30 -26.57 16.74
N SER A 817 -0.80 -25.35 16.98
CA SER A 817 -2.20 -24.98 16.77
C SER A 817 -2.25 -23.52 16.35
N GLN A 818 -3.03 -23.20 15.34
CA GLN A 818 -3.23 -21.83 14.87
C GLN A 818 -3.80 -20.95 16.00
N GLU A 819 -3.17 -19.82 16.30
CA GLU A 819 -3.64 -18.87 17.32
C GLU A 819 -4.50 -17.73 16.73
N GLY A 820 -4.32 -17.44 15.43
CA GLY A 820 -5.08 -16.42 14.72
C GLY A 820 -6.59 -16.69 14.66
N HIS A 821 -7.37 -15.65 14.32
CA HIS A 821 -8.82 -15.73 14.12
C HIS A 821 -9.64 -16.31 15.29
N GLY A 822 -9.21 -16.08 16.54
CA GLY A 822 -9.89 -16.57 17.75
C GLY A 822 -9.34 -17.88 18.31
N GLY A 823 -8.32 -18.46 17.66
CA GLY A 823 -7.63 -19.67 18.09
C GLY A 823 -8.31 -20.96 17.63
N TRP A 824 -7.51 -21.91 17.13
CA TRP A 824 -7.93 -23.22 16.63
C TRP A 824 -7.15 -24.34 17.33
N PRO A 825 -7.33 -24.51 18.65
CA PRO A 825 -6.58 -25.48 19.43
C PRO A 825 -7.00 -26.91 19.11
N VAL A 826 -6.07 -27.86 19.18
CA VAL A 826 -6.38 -29.30 19.05
C VAL A 826 -7.48 -29.79 20.00
N ALA A 827 -7.65 -29.12 21.14
CA ALA A 827 -8.70 -29.43 22.10
C ALA A 827 -10.12 -29.23 21.54
N ALA A 828 -10.28 -28.29 20.60
CA ALA A 828 -11.55 -28.05 19.94
C ALA A 828 -11.94 -29.20 19.00
N ALA A 829 -11.00 -29.99 18.47
CA ALA A 829 -11.32 -31.11 17.59
C ALA A 829 -12.08 -32.26 18.29
N ILE A 830 -12.25 -32.22 19.62
CA ILE A 830 -13.01 -33.23 20.38
C ILE A 830 -14.01 -32.61 21.38
N ASP A 831 -14.31 -31.32 21.25
CA ASP A 831 -15.17 -30.59 22.20
C ASP A 831 -16.67 -30.80 21.93
N GLY A 832 -17.04 -31.23 20.72
CA GLY A 832 -18.42 -31.47 20.30
C GLY A 832 -19.09 -30.26 19.65
N ASP A 833 -18.40 -29.14 19.43
CA ASP A 833 -18.86 -27.99 18.70
C ASP A 833 -18.37 -28.03 17.23
N PRO A 834 -19.27 -28.23 16.25
CA PRO A 834 -18.88 -28.32 14.84
C PRO A 834 -18.39 -26.99 14.24
N LYS A 835 -18.27 -25.90 15.01
CA LYS A 835 -17.78 -24.59 14.55
C LYS A 835 -16.36 -24.27 15.00
N THR A 836 -15.85 -24.95 16.02
CA THR A 836 -14.47 -24.85 16.50
C THR A 836 -13.66 -25.97 15.87
N GLY A 837 -12.33 -25.95 16.00
CA GLY A 837 -11.51 -27.02 15.46
C GLY A 837 -10.02 -26.82 15.64
N TRP A 838 -9.25 -27.73 15.04
CA TRP A 838 -7.80 -27.67 14.96
C TRP A 838 -7.33 -27.25 13.57
N SER A 839 -6.40 -26.29 13.52
CA SER A 839 -5.80 -25.78 12.29
C SER A 839 -4.33 -25.47 12.52
N VAL A 840 -3.56 -25.30 11.44
CA VAL A 840 -2.08 -25.21 11.51
C VAL A 840 -1.48 -23.98 10.81
N ASP A 841 -2.28 -22.99 10.43
CA ASP A 841 -1.75 -21.73 9.90
C ASP A 841 -0.91 -20.95 10.94
N PRO A 842 0.23 -20.37 10.56
CA PRO A 842 0.82 -20.29 9.21
C PRO A 842 1.90 -21.37 8.92
N GLU A 843 1.85 -22.52 9.60
CA GLU A 843 2.85 -23.60 9.51
C GLU A 843 2.42 -24.71 8.53
N GLU A 844 1.68 -24.40 7.46
CA GLU A 844 1.06 -25.40 6.59
C GLU A 844 2.06 -26.38 5.97
N GLY A 845 3.25 -25.87 5.63
CA GLY A 845 4.34 -26.61 4.99
C GLY A 845 5.12 -27.55 5.91
N ALA A 846 4.83 -27.56 7.21
CA ALA A 846 5.43 -28.46 8.18
C ALA A 846 4.55 -29.68 8.46
N ARG A 847 5.18 -30.78 8.89
CA ARG A 847 4.45 -31.93 9.44
C ARG A 847 4.01 -31.61 10.86
N HIS A 848 2.72 -31.76 11.13
CA HIS A 848 2.12 -31.58 12.45
C HIS A 848 1.53 -32.87 13.00
N VAL A 849 1.40 -32.92 14.32
CA VAL A 849 0.99 -34.11 15.08
C VAL A 849 -0.02 -33.69 16.13
N ALA A 850 -1.18 -34.37 16.15
CA ALA A 850 -2.14 -34.34 17.24
C ALA A 850 -2.17 -35.71 17.94
N LEU A 851 -2.05 -35.70 19.26
CA LEU A 851 -2.14 -36.86 20.14
C LEU A 851 -3.45 -36.79 20.93
N PHE A 852 -4.14 -37.92 21.00
CA PHE A 852 -5.36 -38.10 21.78
C PHE A 852 -5.21 -39.32 22.68
N GLU A 853 -5.32 -39.13 23.99
CA GLU A 853 -5.39 -40.24 24.95
C GLU A 853 -6.82 -40.80 24.98
N THR A 854 -6.97 -42.05 25.38
CA THR A 854 -8.28 -42.67 25.58
C THR A 854 -8.64 -42.63 27.06
N LYS A 855 -9.88 -42.28 27.41
CA LYS A 855 -10.32 -42.31 28.82
C LYS A 855 -10.22 -43.70 29.44
N THR A 856 -10.47 -44.74 28.64
CA THR A 856 -10.33 -46.15 29.02
C THR A 856 -9.56 -46.89 27.92
N PRO A 857 -8.57 -47.74 28.27
CA PRO A 857 -7.90 -48.58 27.28
C PRO A 857 -8.91 -49.47 26.55
N PHE A 858 -8.77 -49.61 25.23
CA PHE A 858 -9.74 -50.32 24.39
C PHE A 858 -9.08 -51.30 23.41
N GLY A 859 -9.90 -52.10 22.72
CA GLY A 859 -9.44 -53.09 21.73
C GLY A 859 -9.73 -54.52 22.17
N PHE A 860 -9.67 -55.46 21.22
CA PHE A 860 -10.15 -56.82 21.40
C PHE A 860 -9.04 -57.86 21.13
N PRO A 861 -9.02 -59.00 21.86
CA PRO A 861 -7.97 -60.01 21.72
C PRO A 861 -7.79 -60.62 20.33
N ASN A 862 -8.85 -60.62 19.51
CA ASN A 862 -8.85 -61.18 18.14
C ASN A 862 -8.74 -60.07 17.08
N GLY A 863 -8.08 -58.96 17.42
CA GLY A 863 -7.96 -57.77 16.60
C GLY A 863 -9.12 -56.78 16.79
N THR A 864 -8.91 -55.56 16.33
CA THR A 864 -9.83 -54.42 16.48
C THR A 864 -10.01 -53.74 15.12
N THR A 865 -11.27 -53.54 14.71
CA THR A 865 -11.63 -52.66 13.59
C THR A 865 -11.92 -51.27 14.14
N LEU A 866 -11.21 -50.27 13.64
CA LEU A 866 -11.31 -48.87 14.01
C LEU A 866 -11.99 -48.09 12.89
N VAL A 867 -12.96 -47.25 13.22
CA VAL A 867 -13.55 -46.28 12.29
C VAL A 867 -13.33 -44.88 12.83
N PHE A 868 -12.58 -44.08 12.09
CA PHE A 868 -12.29 -42.68 12.34
C PHE A 868 -13.21 -41.80 11.51
N THR A 869 -13.81 -40.79 12.13
CA THR A 869 -14.63 -39.77 11.48
C THR A 869 -13.99 -38.42 11.71
N LEU A 870 -13.59 -37.75 10.62
CA LEU A 870 -12.97 -36.42 10.60
C LEU A 870 -13.94 -35.45 9.92
N GLN A 871 -14.52 -34.51 10.65
CA GLN A 871 -15.37 -33.45 10.09
C GLN A 871 -14.57 -32.17 9.91
N HIS A 872 -14.74 -31.51 8.78
CA HIS A 872 -13.98 -30.31 8.44
C HIS A 872 -14.85 -29.06 8.37
N GLY A 873 -14.22 -27.92 8.67
CA GLY A 873 -14.83 -26.60 8.60
C GLY A 873 -15.16 -26.15 7.17
N GLU A 874 -15.82 -25.00 7.08
CA GLU A 874 -16.25 -24.38 5.83
C GLU A 874 -15.06 -23.80 5.02
N ARG A 875 -15.36 -23.14 3.88
CA ARG A 875 -14.36 -22.43 3.05
C ARG A 875 -13.24 -23.31 2.52
N GLN A 876 -13.53 -24.58 2.24
CA GLN A 876 -12.60 -25.50 1.58
C GLN A 876 -11.39 -25.90 2.45
N HIS A 877 -11.51 -25.82 3.77
CA HIS A 877 -10.45 -26.19 4.73
C HIS A 877 -10.44 -27.70 5.06
N THR A 878 -10.49 -28.56 4.04
CA THR A 878 -10.39 -30.02 4.23
C THR A 878 -8.93 -30.47 4.37
N MET A 879 -8.65 -31.52 5.16
CA MET A 879 -7.29 -32.08 5.26
C MET A 879 -6.83 -32.68 3.93
N GLY A 880 -5.59 -32.42 3.55
CA GLY A 880 -5.00 -32.84 2.27
C GLY A 880 -4.27 -34.17 2.35
N LYS A 881 -3.38 -34.33 3.33
CA LYS A 881 -2.70 -35.61 3.56
C LYS A 881 -2.56 -35.89 5.05
N LEU A 882 -2.96 -37.09 5.45
CA LEU A 882 -2.99 -37.47 6.86
C LEU A 882 -2.56 -38.92 7.09
N ARG A 883 -2.08 -39.22 8.31
CA ARG A 883 -1.76 -40.58 8.76
C ARG A 883 -2.27 -40.82 10.18
N LEU A 884 -2.71 -42.05 10.45
CA LEU A 884 -3.26 -42.46 11.75
C LEU A 884 -2.38 -43.55 12.36
N SER A 885 -2.08 -43.44 13.66
CA SER A 885 -1.38 -44.46 14.43
C SER A 885 -2.01 -44.66 15.81
N VAL A 886 -1.76 -45.80 16.44
CA VAL A 886 -2.22 -46.11 17.80
C VAL A 886 -1.08 -46.60 18.70
N THR A 887 -1.26 -46.53 20.01
CA THR A 887 -0.29 -47.02 20.99
C THR A 887 -0.97 -47.71 22.18
N THR A 888 -0.24 -48.59 22.85
CA THR A 888 -0.60 -49.17 24.16
C THR A 888 0.29 -48.62 25.28
N ALA A 889 1.08 -47.58 25.01
CA ALA A 889 1.95 -46.94 26.00
C ALA A 889 1.14 -46.34 27.16
N LYS A 890 1.66 -46.43 28.38
CA LYS A 890 0.97 -45.92 29.57
C LYS A 890 0.87 -44.39 29.53
N PRO A 891 -0.34 -43.77 29.63
CA PRO A 891 -0.49 -42.32 29.77
C PRO A 891 0.15 -41.76 31.07
N PRO A 892 0.59 -40.48 31.12
CA PRO A 892 0.50 -39.51 30.03
C PRO A 892 1.47 -39.80 28.90
N LEU A 893 1.04 -39.59 27.66
CA LEU A 893 1.90 -39.79 26.49
C LEU A 893 2.96 -38.67 26.41
N PRO A 894 4.20 -38.95 25.97
CA PRO A 894 5.19 -37.92 25.68
C PRO A 894 4.64 -36.89 24.69
N LYS A 895 4.88 -35.61 24.97
CA LYS A 895 4.42 -34.52 24.10
C LYS A 895 5.21 -34.54 22.78
N PRO A 896 4.57 -34.20 21.65
CA PRO A 896 5.23 -34.26 20.34
C PRO A 896 6.39 -33.25 20.26
N LYS A 897 7.37 -33.56 19.42
CA LYS A 897 8.52 -32.68 19.17
C LYS A 897 8.04 -31.33 18.63
N GLY A 898 8.42 -30.23 19.28
CA GLY A 898 7.96 -28.87 18.94
C GLY A 898 6.83 -28.35 19.84
N TYR A 899 6.34 -29.15 20.79
CA TYR A 899 5.31 -28.72 21.74
C TYR A 899 5.79 -27.59 22.67
N GLY A 900 5.07 -26.46 22.65
CA GLY A 900 5.22 -25.34 23.58
C GLY A 900 6.11 -24.19 23.06
N PRO A 901 6.12 -23.04 23.74
CA PRO A 901 6.95 -21.90 23.34
C PRO A 901 8.45 -22.26 23.40
N ARG A 902 9.24 -21.73 22.46
CA ARG A 902 10.71 -21.74 22.56
C ARG A 902 11.12 -20.81 23.69
N HIS A 903 11.99 -21.26 24.59
CA HIS A 903 12.52 -20.43 25.67
C HIS A 903 13.96 -20.03 25.32
N LEU A 904 14.12 -18.77 24.97
CA LEU A 904 15.38 -18.17 24.57
C LEU A 904 15.99 -17.47 25.78
N PHE A 905 17.21 -17.83 26.15
CA PHE A 905 17.95 -17.17 27.21
C PHE A 905 19.13 -16.41 26.60
N ILE A 906 19.01 -15.10 26.54
CA ILE A 906 19.99 -14.19 25.97
C ILE A 906 20.77 -13.55 27.13
N GLN A 907 22.08 -13.66 27.10
CA GLN A 907 22.98 -13.09 28.08
C GLN A 907 24.07 -12.25 27.42
N GLY A 908 24.54 -11.23 28.11
CA GLY A 908 25.66 -10.42 27.65
C GLY A 908 26.18 -9.46 28.71
N GLN A 909 27.08 -8.57 28.29
CA GLN A 909 27.61 -7.51 29.13
C GLN A 909 27.23 -6.16 28.53
N ALA A 910 26.39 -5.41 29.24
CA ALA A 910 26.13 -4.01 28.95
C ALA A 910 27.46 -3.25 29.12
N PRO A 911 27.95 -2.50 28.11
CA PRO A 911 29.24 -1.83 28.20
C PRO A 911 29.32 -0.80 29.33
N ALA A 912 30.52 -0.59 29.87
CA ALA A 912 30.79 0.60 30.68
C ALA A 912 30.60 1.86 29.81
N SER A 913 29.93 2.86 30.36
CA SER A 913 29.66 4.12 29.68
C SER A 913 29.58 5.26 30.69
N SER A 914 30.28 6.34 30.42
CA SER A 914 30.21 7.58 31.21
C SER A 914 28.89 8.34 30.98
N GLN A 915 28.21 8.07 29.88
CA GLN A 915 26.97 8.75 29.49
C GLN A 915 25.72 7.90 29.74
N GLY A 916 25.88 6.58 29.90
CA GLY A 916 24.77 5.66 29.77
C GLY A 916 24.36 5.56 28.30
N GLY A 917 23.15 5.09 28.04
CA GLY A 917 22.67 4.93 26.67
C GLY A 917 21.52 3.96 26.57
N ILE A 918 21.38 3.32 25.42
CA ILE A 918 20.39 2.28 25.20
C ILE A 918 21.07 1.01 24.70
N LEU A 919 20.73 -0.11 25.33
CA LEU A 919 21.08 -1.44 24.87
C LEU A 919 19.86 -2.03 24.16
N VAL A 920 20.06 -2.54 22.95
CA VAL A 920 19.02 -3.14 22.11
C VAL A 920 19.44 -4.55 21.71
N VAL A 921 18.51 -5.49 21.77
CA VAL A 921 18.66 -6.88 21.35
C VAL A 921 17.60 -7.16 20.28
N PRO A 922 17.89 -6.95 18.99
CA PRO A 922 17.03 -7.40 17.91
C PRO A 922 17.06 -8.93 17.72
N LEU A 923 15.92 -9.45 17.27
CA LEU A 923 15.66 -10.80 16.82
C LEU A 923 15.02 -10.73 15.43
N GLN A 924 15.62 -11.41 14.45
CA GLN A 924 15.06 -11.58 13.10
C GLN A 924 14.51 -13.00 12.92
N LEU A 925 13.35 -13.09 12.27
CA LEU A 925 12.71 -14.33 11.84
C LEU A 925 13.12 -14.65 10.40
N GLY A 926 13.93 -15.69 10.22
CA GLY A 926 14.53 -16.04 8.93
C GLY A 926 15.82 -15.28 8.64
N GLU A 927 16.38 -15.49 7.45
CA GLU A 927 17.62 -14.84 7.00
C GLU A 927 17.59 -14.55 5.50
N GLY A 928 18.28 -13.48 5.09
CA GLY A 928 18.42 -13.12 3.68
C GLY A 928 17.08 -12.78 3.02
N GLN A 929 16.76 -13.49 1.94
CA GLN A 929 15.49 -13.32 1.21
C GLN A 929 14.34 -14.17 1.78
N GLU A 930 14.63 -15.06 2.75
CA GLU A 930 13.65 -15.97 3.36
C GLU A 930 13.20 -15.44 4.74
N LEU A 931 12.79 -14.18 4.80
CA LEU A 931 12.24 -13.59 6.01
C LEU A 931 10.80 -14.05 6.25
N ALA A 932 10.51 -14.48 7.47
CA ALA A 932 9.16 -14.91 7.86
C ALA A 932 8.42 -13.73 8.51
N HIS A 933 7.29 -13.32 7.94
CA HIS A 933 6.48 -12.22 8.46
C HIS A 933 5.32 -12.74 9.30
N LEU A 934 5.20 -12.24 10.53
CA LEU A 934 4.10 -12.54 11.44
C LEU A 934 3.29 -11.26 11.70
N GLY A 935 1.97 -11.33 11.52
CA GLY A 935 1.07 -10.27 11.98
C GLY A 935 1.07 -10.17 13.49
N ASN A 936 0.92 -8.97 14.04
CA ASN A 936 0.88 -8.74 15.50
C ASN A 936 2.09 -9.37 16.21
N ILE A 937 3.29 -9.19 15.63
CA ILE A 937 4.50 -9.92 16.02
C ILE A 937 4.79 -9.88 17.53
N GLY A 938 4.49 -8.76 18.20
CA GLY A 938 4.65 -8.65 19.66
C GLY A 938 3.79 -9.60 20.49
N THR A 939 2.72 -10.18 19.94
CA THR A 939 1.90 -11.20 20.64
C THR A 939 2.59 -12.57 20.73
N HIS A 940 3.53 -12.84 19.82
CA HIS A 940 4.28 -14.10 19.77
C HIS A 940 5.39 -14.17 20.83
N PHE A 941 5.65 -13.10 21.57
CA PHE A 941 6.74 -13.04 22.53
C PHE A 941 6.30 -12.53 23.89
N SER A 942 6.85 -13.13 24.94
CA SER A 942 6.92 -12.53 26.27
C SER A 942 8.37 -12.47 26.72
N SER A 943 8.72 -11.46 27.52
CA SER A 943 10.10 -11.27 27.97
C SER A 943 10.18 -10.83 29.43
N GLU A 944 11.16 -11.37 30.14
CA GLU A 944 11.62 -10.89 31.44
C GLU A 944 13.14 -10.69 31.35
N GLY A 945 13.69 -9.76 32.12
CA GLY A 945 15.14 -9.57 32.09
C GLY A 945 15.69 -8.96 33.36
N LYS A 946 17.01 -9.06 33.48
CA LYS A 946 17.79 -8.57 34.60
C LYS A 946 18.96 -7.73 34.10
N LEU A 947 19.37 -6.77 34.92
CA LEU A 947 20.58 -5.98 34.76
C LEU A 947 21.31 -5.95 36.10
N ALA A 948 22.60 -6.31 36.10
CA ALA A 948 23.40 -6.46 37.31
C ALA A 948 22.74 -7.35 38.38
N GLY A 949 22.02 -8.40 37.96
CA GLY A 949 21.33 -9.35 38.85
C GLY A 949 19.97 -8.89 39.38
N HIS A 950 19.55 -7.65 39.10
CA HIS A 950 18.26 -7.11 39.50
C HIS A 950 17.28 -7.11 38.34
N ASP A 951 15.98 -7.29 38.62
CA ASP A 951 14.94 -7.22 37.60
C ASP A 951 14.95 -5.88 36.88
N ALA A 952 14.83 -5.94 35.56
CA ALA A 952 15.02 -4.80 34.68
C ALA A 952 13.92 -4.76 33.60
N PRO A 953 13.29 -3.60 33.35
CA PRO A 953 12.14 -3.49 32.45
C PRO A 953 12.60 -3.38 30.99
N TRP A 954 12.92 -4.52 30.38
CA TRP A 954 13.15 -4.59 28.93
C TRP A 954 11.85 -4.27 28.18
N GLN A 955 11.92 -3.29 27.29
CA GLN A 955 10.78 -2.83 26.50
C GLN A 955 10.82 -3.47 25.11
N PRO A 956 9.77 -4.19 24.67
CA PRO A 956 9.66 -4.60 23.28
C PRO A 956 9.55 -3.35 22.38
N VAL A 957 10.18 -3.39 21.21
CA VAL A 957 10.18 -2.29 20.24
C VAL A 957 8.89 -2.32 19.42
N LEU A 958 8.51 -3.47 18.88
CA LEU A 958 7.24 -3.64 18.19
C LEU A 958 6.16 -4.07 19.18
N GLY A 959 5.05 -3.33 19.20
CA GLY A 959 3.90 -3.60 20.05
C GLY A 959 3.19 -4.91 19.71
N LYS A 960 2.18 -5.24 20.53
CA LYS A 960 1.34 -6.42 20.32
C LYS A 960 0.44 -6.26 19.10
N ASP A 961 -0.06 -5.06 18.85
CA ASP A 961 -0.87 -4.77 17.69
C ASP A 961 -0.03 -4.01 16.65
N THR A 962 0.52 -4.77 15.71
CA THR A 962 1.45 -4.30 14.68
C THR A 962 1.20 -5.01 13.36
N TYR A 963 1.48 -4.33 12.26
CA TYR A 963 1.43 -4.96 10.95
C TYR A 963 2.48 -6.07 10.80
N PRO A 964 2.31 -6.97 9.80
CA PRO A 964 3.23 -8.06 9.58
C PRO A 964 4.69 -7.61 9.54
N SER A 965 5.47 -8.14 10.46
CA SER A 965 6.90 -7.85 10.61
C SER A 965 7.69 -9.15 10.64
N SER A 966 8.94 -9.08 10.21
CA SER A 966 9.87 -10.21 10.24
C SER A 966 10.85 -10.14 11.41
N TRP A 967 10.69 -9.19 12.33
CA TRP A 967 11.59 -9.00 13.45
C TRP A 967 10.87 -8.48 14.70
N GLN A 968 11.49 -8.68 15.86
CA GLN A 968 11.18 -8.03 17.13
C GLN A 968 12.49 -7.54 17.74
N ALA A 969 12.46 -6.54 18.62
CA ALA A 969 13.63 -6.17 19.40
C ALA A 969 13.23 -5.83 20.84
N TRP A 970 14.17 -5.97 21.77
CA TRP A 970 13.99 -5.51 23.15
C TRP A 970 15.07 -4.51 23.47
N ARG A 971 14.69 -3.44 24.17
CA ARG A 971 15.63 -2.41 24.57
C ARG A 971 15.53 -2.05 26.04
N ILE A 972 16.62 -1.53 26.58
CA ILE A 972 16.69 -1.03 27.95
C ILE A 972 17.58 0.21 28.00
N ALA A 973 17.12 1.24 28.73
CA ALA A 973 17.92 2.42 29.02
C ALA A 973 18.93 2.10 30.13
N LEU A 974 20.18 2.45 29.90
CA LEU A 974 21.31 2.26 30.81
C LEU A 974 21.74 3.59 31.40
N LYS A 975 21.93 3.63 32.72
CA LYS A 975 22.54 4.77 33.40
C LYS A 975 24.06 4.74 33.20
N PRO A 976 24.76 5.89 33.38
CA PRO A 976 26.21 5.90 33.47
C PRO A 976 26.74 4.85 34.45
N SER A 977 27.74 4.08 34.02
CA SER A 977 28.43 3.06 34.82
C SER A 977 29.89 2.99 34.42
N ALA A 978 30.79 3.00 35.41
CA ALA A 978 32.24 2.86 35.19
C ALA A 978 32.66 1.43 34.86
N ALA A 979 31.79 0.44 35.10
CA ALA A 979 32.06 -0.98 34.85
C ALA A 979 30.96 -1.59 33.97
N PRO A 980 31.30 -2.59 33.12
CA PRO A 980 30.29 -3.36 32.40
C PRO A 980 29.33 -4.05 33.38
N GLN A 981 28.06 -4.16 32.99
CA GLN A 981 27.02 -4.79 33.81
C GLN A 981 26.49 -6.03 33.11
N PRO A 982 26.44 -7.21 33.78
CA PRO A 982 25.83 -8.39 33.18
C PRO A 982 24.34 -8.14 32.99
N PHE A 983 23.79 -8.59 31.86
CA PHE A 983 22.35 -8.62 31.67
C PHE A 983 21.87 -10.01 31.25
N GLU A 984 20.61 -10.27 31.55
CA GLU A 984 19.88 -11.46 31.14
C GLU A 984 18.56 -11.01 30.53
N LEU A 985 18.17 -11.63 29.43
CA LEU A 985 16.87 -11.46 28.78
C LEU A 985 16.34 -12.86 28.46
N ARG A 986 15.24 -13.24 29.09
CA ARG A 986 14.52 -14.48 28.82
C ARG A 986 13.33 -14.16 27.96
N VAL A 987 13.25 -14.76 26.78
CA VAL A 987 12.15 -14.58 25.83
C VAL A 987 11.45 -15.92 25.66
N SER A 988 10.13 -15.96 25.90
CA SER A 988 9.30 -17.08 25.48
C SER A 988 8.68 -16.73 24.12
N ALA A 989 9.01 -17.50 23.10
CA ALA A 989 8.62 -17.25 21.71
C ALA A 989 7.67 -18.34 21.20
N ARG A 990 6.48 -17.95 20.77
CA ARG A 990 5.50 -18.78 20.05
C ARG A 990 5.67 -18.54 18.55
N VAL A 991 6.82 -18.96 18.04
CA VAL A 991 7.22 -18.80 16.65
C VAL A 991 7.49 -20.18 16.04
N PRO A 992 7.42 -20.31 14.70
CA PRO A 992 7.70 -21.55 13.98
C PRO A 992 8.93 -22.30 14.50
N ALA A 993 8.78 -23.61 14.77
CA ALA A 993 9.86 -24.43 15.32
C ALA A 993 11.02 -24.62 14.32
N ALA A 994 10.72 -24.59 13.02
CA ALA A 994 11.71 -24.71 11.94
C ALA A 994 12.37 -23.37 11.58
N GLY A 995 11.85 -22.23 12.06
CA GLY A 995 12.35 -20.91 11.73
C GLY A 995 13.72 -20.64 12.36
N LYS A 996 14.68 -20.22 11.53
CA LYS A 996 15.98 -19.70 12.00
C LYS A 996 15.73 -18.36 12.71
N LEU A 997 16.23 -18.24 13.94
CA LEU A 997 16.21 -17.00 14.70
C LEU A 997 17.64 -16.46 14.74
N SER A 998 17.84 -15.22 14.29
CA SER A 998 19.14 -14.55 14.42
C SER A 998 19.01 -13.39 15.39
N PHE A 999 20.05 -13.22 16.23
CA PHE A 999 20.11 -12.20 17.26
C PHE A 999 21.33 -11.33 17.04
N ALA A 1000 21.19 -10.05 17.34
CA ALA A 1000 22.31 -9.14 17.51
C ALA A 1000 22.13 -8.34 18.80
N GLY A 1001 23.23 -7.78 19.31
CA GLY A 1001 23.21 -6.88 20.45
C GLY A 1001 23.88 -5.58 20.06
N HIS A 1002 23.26 -4.44 20.36
CA HIS A 1002 23.79 -3.13 20.02
C HIS A 1002 23.67 -2.19 21.22
N PHE A 1003 24.74 -1.46 21.52
CA PHE A 1003 24.74 -0.40 22.51
C PHE A 1003 24.97 0.95 21.83
N ILE A 1004 24.04 1.88 22.06
CA ILE A 1004 24.07 3.25 21.54
C ILE A 1004 24.23 4.18 22.76
N PRO A 1005 25.40 4.81 22.96
CA PRO A 1005 25.62 5.74 24.05
C PRO A 1005 24.67 6.94 23.96
N ALA A 1006 24.25 7.48 25.11
CA ALA A 1006 23.47 8.71 25.13
C ALA A 1006 24.34 9.90 24.71
N ASP A 1007 23.78 10.80 23.90
CA ASP A 1007 24.40 12.08 23.61
C ASP A 1007 24.05 13.05 24.73
N ARG A 1008 24.97 13.30 25.67
CA ARG A 1008 24.82 14.49 26.52
C ARG A 1008 25.20 15.74 25.73
N PRO A 1009 24.46 16.84 25.89
CA PRO A 1009 24.82 18.14 25.34
C PRO A 1009 26.17 18.65 25.87
#